data_AF-A0A5M3WF41-F1
#
_entry.id   AF-A0A5M3WF41-F1
#
_cell.length_a   1.000
_cell.length_b   1.000
_cell.length_c   1.000
_cell.angle_alpha   90.00
_cell.angle_beta   90.00
_cell.angle_gamma   90.00
#
_symmetry.space_group_name_H-M   'P 1'
#
loop_
_entity.id
_entity.type
_entity.pdbx_description
1 polymer ?
#
loop_
_entity_poly.entity_id
_entity_poly.type
_entity_poly.pdbx_seq_one_letter_code
_entity_poly.pdbx_strand_id
1 'polypeptide(L)'
;MVQSRRSRLRSIIATVILVLAAFAATPLPHSAAVAKTVYIPSRWVTTGEVPWAQNRTRESANFILLWGERSGTNPLTAPADVRFDPDNILNQLESLYNFYVNTMRFTPETGLLAQYKIIVIVTRTWNRTALDAWATGGSVDGLVGVINIAPAAAAPGSWGLAHELAHVFQNYTFLGRSGMGFTHASAGTFWETSAEFMAMQVYPTVAAGDLTRFIRTEHLAYSSSRHHYGNWMLMQYIKERDGLAMFNRMWNEARNTEHPLEVYRRLTGITQAELNRRIGEYAQRNVTWDYANRADIMPFINRLYPFVTIYNGHPVEAVNAAAGHYRIPEALAPSTYGYNKIRLVPASDGALIRVRIRAHVSAAGQNGLAVGFVAVRNGTPRYSPVTVTTDSTLSFQTQAGEREVFLVVAGTPGVIHKYAFLDGYPRNYRNPYQFRIEGAVPYGHEAGHTRPTPTGGRWHSNGGGWVDSRANVPASAYVGPRAAVYGNSTVSGNARIEGMAWVNSGATVTGNAIVRDSALVQGGANLSGNVVVGGDAEPAIACGSGTYLMFNPDRGCNGAGGEADVNPAHGTFTDADLALGSGPSPSPSPSPSPSPSPSPSPSPSPSPSPSPSGGARTCSASYVITGAWQGGFQGDVTVRAGSSAITGWTVTWTYANGQAITQSWNAALTSSGASVTAGNLDWNGSLGAGATAAFGFLANAGATNSVPALTCTAR
;
A
#
# COMPACT_ATOMS: atom_id res chain seq x y z
N MET A 1 0.39 -36.23 86.51
CA MET A 1 1.23 -37.22 85.82
C MET A 1 0.70 -37.38 84.42
N VAL A 2 1.39 -37.17 83.30
CA VAL A 2 2.77 -36.77 82.97
C VAL A 2 2.68 -36.06 81.60
N GLN A 3 3.35 -34.90 81.49
CA GLN A 3 4.10 -34.32 80.35
C GLN A 3 4.23 -35.12 79.04
N SER A 4 4.51 -34.60 77.84
CA SER A 4 4.74 -33.30 77.17
C SER A 4 4.98 -33.68 75.69
N ARG A 5 4.75 -32.92 74.62
CA ARG A 5 5.46 -31.71 74.15
C ARG A 5 4.94 -31.40 72.72
N ARG A 6 4.73 -30.10 72.44
CA ARG A 6 5.01 -29.28 71.21
C ARG A 6 4.58 -29.85 69.84
N SER A 7 3.95 -29.13 68.91
CA SER A 7 3.89 -27.69 68.57
C SER A 7 2.71 -27.47 67.60
N ARG A 8 1.73 -26.59 67.90
CA ARG A 8 1.50 -25.24 67.30
C ARG A 8 1.59 -25.22 65.75
N LEU A 9 0.60 -24.77 64.98
CA LEU A 9 -0.34 -23.63 65.12
C LEU A 9 -1.53 -23.86 64.13
N ARG A 10 -2.77 -23.97 64.61
CA ARG A 10 -3.88 -22.98 64.66
C ARG A 10 -4.65 -22.71 63.35
N SER A 11 -5.94 -22.99 63.47
CA SER A 11 -7.05 -22.81 62.55
C SER A 11 -7.74 -21.44 62.69
N ILE A 12 -8.66 -21.18 61.76
CA ILE A 12 -9.98 -20.53 61.89
C ILE A 12 -10.19 -19.25 61.04
N ILE A 13 -11.23 -19.39 60.23
CA ILE A 13 -11.99 -18.43 59.43
C ILE A 13 -12.73 -17.44 60.35
N ALA A 14 -12.67 -16.14 60.07
CA ALA A 14 -13.62 -15.17 60.59
C ALA A 14 -13.77 -13.93 59.68
N THR A 15 -15.00 -13.80 59.18
CA THR A 15 -15.86 -12.64 58.93
C THR A 15 -15.27 -11.22 58.99
N VAL A 16 -15.60 -10.48 57.93
CA VAL A 16 -15.36 -9.07 57.62
C VAL A 16 -16.20 -8.12 58.47
N ILE A 17 -15.59 -7.06 59.01
CA ILE A 17 -16.23 -5.74 59.23
C ILE A 17 -15.26 -4.64 58.77
N LEU A 18 -15.80 -3.75 57.94
CA LEU A 18 -15.21 -2.63 57.21
C LEU A 18 -14.73 -1.50 58.14
N VAL A 19 -13.53 -0.96 57.90
CA VAL A 19 -13.17 0.44 58.23
C VAL A 19 -12.52 1.05 56.99
N LEU A 20 -13.20 2.04 56.39
CA LEU A 20 -12.66 2.87 55.31
C LEU A 20 -11.56 3.80 55.87
N ALA A 21 -10.34 3.64 55.39
CA ALA A 21 -9.29 4.66 55.47
C ALA A 21 -8.95 5.09 54.04
N ALA A 22 -9.27 6.34 53.71
CA ALA A 22 -8.88 6.97 52.46
C ALA A 22 -7.37 7.25 52.50
N PHE A 23 -6.59 6.43 51.79
CA PHE A 23 -5.21 6.77 51.44
C PHE A 23 -5.23 7.62 50.17
N ALA A 24 -4.90 8.90 50.31
CA ALA A 24 -4.46 9.70 49.17
C ALA A 24 -3.14 9.09 48.67
N ALA A 25 -3.20 8.40 47.52
CA ALA A 25 -2.01 7.94 46.84
C ALA A 25 -1.25 9.15 46.30
N THR A 26 -0.13 9.49 46.92
CA THR A 26 0.85 10.39 46.32
C THR A 26 1.44 9.67 45.09
N PRO A 27 1.42 10.30 43.89
CA PRO A 27 2.03 9.69 42.73
C PRO A 27 3.55 9.59 42.97
N LEU A 28 4.10 8.41 42.70
CA LEU A 28 5.55 8.23 42.63
C LEU A 28 6.13 9.21 41.60
N PRO A 29 7.30 9.82 41.87
CA PRO A 29 7.92 10.73 40.91
C PRO A 29 8.23 9.94 39.64
N HIS A 30 7.58 10.32 38.53
CA HIS A 30 8.08 9.94 37.21
C HIS A 30 9.47 10.56 37.09
N SER A 31 10.50 9.73 36.89
CA SER A 31 11.82 10.21 36.51
C SER A 31 11.65 11.16 35.32
N ALA A 32 11.98 12.43 35.49
CA ALA A 32 11.92 13.40 34.41
C ALA A 32 12.80 12.88 33.26
N ALA A 33 12.22 12.71 32.07
CA ALA A 33 12.99 12.35 30.89
C ALA A 33 14.10 13.41 30.69
N VAL A 34 15.33 12.96 30.46
CA VAL A 34 16.46 13.87 30.21
C VAL A 34 16.14 14.69 28.97
N ALA A 35 16.24 16.02 29.06
CA ALA A 35 15.97 16.91 27.95
C ALA A 35 16.95 16.67 26.80
N LYS A 36 16.44 16.62 25.57
CA LYS A 36 17.26 16.44 24.35
C LYS A 36 18.19 17.62 24.13
N THR A 37 19.39 17.34 23.66
CA THR A 37 20.40 18.35 23.36
C THR A 37 20.39 18.71 21.87
N VAL A 38 20.84 19.92 21.56
CA VAL A 38 21.07 20.35 20.19
C VAL A 38 22.44 19.86 19.73
N TYR A 39 22.48 19.15 18.61
CA TYR A 39 23.72 18.80 17.91
C TYR A 39 23.81 19.64 16.63
N ILE A 40 24.80 20.53 16.53
CA ILE A 40 25.12 21.23 15.29
C ILE A 40 26.40 20.61 14.69
N PRO A 41 26.35 20.08 13.46
CA PRO A 41 27.52 19.54 12.76
C PRO A 41 28.72 20.49 12.79
N SER A 42 29.87 20.02 13.27
CA SER A 42 31.09 20.84 13.34
C SER A 42 31.53 21.34 11.96
N ARG A 43 31.27 20.53 10.91
CA ARG A 43 31.52 20.90 9.51
C ARG A 43 30.76 22.14 9.07
N TRP A 44 29.55 22.40 9.59
CA TRP A 44 28.80 23.60 9.24
C TRP A 44 29.45 24.86 9.80
N VAL A 45 30.06 24.75 10.98
CA VAL A 45 30.82 25.85 11.59
C VAL A 45 32.10 26.11 10.80
N THR A 46 32.82 25.06 10.38
CA THR A 46 34.13 25.22 9.72
C THR A 46 34.03 25.59 8.25
N THR A 47 33.07 25.03 7.51
CA THR A 47 32.87 25.31 6.07
C THR A 47 31.91 26.46 5.82
N GLY A 48 31.13 26.82 6.83
CA GLY A 48 30.02 27.74 6.67
C GLY A 48 28.91 27.20 5.78
N GLU A 49 28.77 25.89 5.55
CA GLU A 49 27.70 25.29 4.72
C GLU A 49 26.30 25.75 5.15
N VAL A 50 25.99 25.60 6.43
CA VAL A 50 24.79 26.17 7.07
C VAL A 50 25.27 27.27 8.04
N PRO A 51 24.99 28.56 7.78
CA PRO A 51 25.51 29.68 8.56
C PRO A 51 24.61 29.92 9.78
N TRP A 52 24.59 28.93 10.66
CA TRP A 52 23.74 28.92 11.84
C TRP A 52 24.01 30.13 12.74
N ALA A 53 22.94 30.73 13.27
CA ALA A 53 23.01 31.80 14.26
C ALA A 53 21.88 31.67 15.27
N GLN A 54 22.19 31.94 16.55
CA GLN A 54 21.23 31.80 17.64
C GLN A 54 20.00 32.70 17.48
N ASN A 55 20.17 33.90 16.93
CA ASN A 55 19.06 34.85 16.69
C ASN A 55 18.20 34.51 15.45
N ARG A 56 18.50 33.41 14.76
CA ARG A 56 17.71 32.83 13.67
C ARG A 56 17.40 31.36 13.94
N THR A 57 17.09 31.07 15.21
CA THR A 57 16.80 29.74 15.72
C THR A 57 15.54 29.79 16.59
N ARG A 58 14.74 28.72 16.54
CA ARG A 58 13.61 28.47 17.45
C ARG A 58 13.62 27.00 17.83
N GLU A 59 13.28 26.67 19.07
CA GLU A 59 13.34 25.30 19.58
C GLU A 59 12.01 24.86 20.18
N SER A 60 11.75 23.57 20.09
CA SER A 60 10.72 22.84 20.85
C SER A 60 11.36 21.70 21.64
N ALA A 61 10.58 20.76 22.16
CA ALA A 61 11.12 19.63 22.93
C ALA A 61 12.00 18.71 22.05
N ASN A 62 11.55 18.43 20.83
CA ASN A 62 12.14 17.46 19.93
C ASN A 62 12.86 18.08 18.74
N PHE A 63 12.72 19.38 18.49
CA PHE A 63 13.22 20.03 17.28
C PHE A 63 13.98 21.32 17.55
N ILE A 64 14.91 21.60 16.64
CA ILE A 64 15.55 22.91 16.48
C ILE A 64 15.35 23.38 15.04
N LEU A 65 14.70 24.53 14.89
CA LEU A 65 14.39 25.18 13.61
C LEU A 65 15.39 26.29 13.34
N LEU A 66 16.02 26.26 12.16
CA LEU A 66 17.04 27.20 11.69
C LEU A 66 16.56 27.89 10.41
N TRP A 67 16.77 29.20 10.29
CA TRP A 67 16.48 29.94 9.06
C TRP A 67 17.58 30.94 8.69
N GLY A 68 17.52 31.38 7.44
CA GLY A 68 18.49 32.24 6.81
C GLY A 68 18.18 33.73 6.95
N GLU A 69 19.19 34.52 6.59
CA GLU A 69 19.19 35.96 6.72
C GLU A 69 18.11 36.68 5.89
N ARG A 70 17.56 36.05 4.82
CA ARG A 70 16.49 36.65 4.01
C ARG A 70 15.19 36.84 4.82
N SER A 71 14.96 36.02 5.85
CA SER A 71 13.79 36.15 6.72
C SER A 71 14.04 37.05 7.94
N GLY A 72 15.23 37.68 8.05
CA GLY A 72 15.61 38.50 9.20
C GLY A 72 15.65 37.70 10.51
N THR A 73 15.60 38.40 11.65
CA THR A 73 15.51 37.77 12.98
C THR A 73 14.07 37.47 13.40
N ASN A 74 13.07 38.07 12.73
CA ASN A 74 11.65 37.78 12.93
C ASN A 74 11.00 37.36 11.59
N PRO A 75 10.86 36.05 11.34
CA PRO A 75 10.31 35.54 10.09
C PRO A 75 8.83 35.88 9.86
N LEU A 76 8.08 36.28 10.89
CA LEU A 76 6.68 36.72 10.75
C LEU A 76 6.55 38.04 9.98
N THR A 77 7.58 38.88 10.04
CA THR A 77 7.62 40.20 9.39
C THR A 77 8.46 40.21 8.11
N ALA A 78 8.94 39.05 7.67
CA ALA A 78 9.78 38.91 6.48
C ALA A 78 9.00 39.19 5.17
N PRO A 79 9.71 39.39 4.04
CA PRO A 79 9.10 39.43 2.71
C PRO A 79 8.28 38.18 2.42
N ALA A 80 7.19 38.33 1.65
CA ALA A 80 6.17 37.30 1.50
C ALA A 80 6.69 35.94 0.99
N ASP A 81 7.73 35.93 0.16
CA ASP A 81 8.34 34.73 -0.42
C ASP A 81 9.20 33.92 0.57
N VAL A 82 9.61 34.54 1.68
CA VAL A 82 10.44 33.93 2.73
C VAL A 82 9.84 34.06 4.14
N ARG A 83 8.56 34.48 4.22
CA ARG A 83 7.81 34.64 5.47
C ARG A 83 7.20 33.33 5.93
N PHE A 84 7.32 33.05 7.22
CA PHE A 84 6.71 31.89 7.87
C PHE A 84 6.55 32.12 9.37
N ASP A 85 5.74 31.27 10.00
CA ASP A 85 5.59 31.20 11.45
C ASP A 85 6.40 30.02 12.01
N PRO A 86 7.47 30.27 12.77
CA PRO A 86 8.31 29.21 13.30
C PRO A 86 7.59 28.35 14.35
N ASP A 87 6.68 28.93 15.13
CA ASP A 87 5.95 28.21 16.16
C ASP A 87 4.90 27.29 15.51
N ASN A 88 4.32 27.71 14.38
CA ASN A 88 3.43 26.85 13.60
C ASN A 88 4.16 25.58 13.09
N ILE A 89 5.34 25.73 12.51
CA ILE A 89 6.14 24.59 12.01
C ILE A 89 6.50 23.65 13.17
N LEU A 90 6.98 24.20 14.28
CA LEU A 90 7.36 23.40 15.46
C LEU A 90 6.17 22.66 16.07
N ASN A 91 5.02 23.31 16.23
CA ASN A 91 3.81 22.67 16.79
C ASN A 91 3.30 21.52 15.92
N GLN A 92 3.36 21.68 14.58
CA GLN A 92 3.03 20.60 13.66
C GLN A 92 4.01 19.44 13.78
N LEU A 93 5.31 19.72 13.80
CA LEU A 93 6.36 18.72 13.96
C LEU A 93 6.25 17.95 15.27
N GLU A 94 5.94 18.61 16.38
CA GLU A 94 5.70 17.95 17.67
C GLU A 94 4.48 17.02 17.62
N SER A 95 3.41 17.45 16.94
CA SER A 95 2.23 16.61 16.73
C SER A 95 2.53 15.37 15.88
N LEU A 96 3.32 15.54 14.81
CA LEU A 96 3.77 14.46 13.94
C LEU A 96 4.73 13.51 14.66
N TYR A 97 5.66 14.06 15.44
CA TYR A 97 6.58 13.30 16.29
C TYR A 97 5.83 12.40 17.25
N ASN A 98 4.87 12.98 17.98
CA ASN A 98 4.00 12.23 18.89
C ASN A 98 3.21 11.14 18.13
N PHE A 99 2.72 11.43 16.93
CA PHE A 99 2.05 10.41 16.12
C PHE A 99 3.01 9.27 15.76
N TYR A 100 4.19 9.54 15.23
CA TYR A 100 5.13 8.48 14.80
C TYR A 100 5.69 7.67 15.98
N VAL A 101 5.97 8.29 17.12
CA VAL A 101 6.46 7.60 18.32
C VAL A 101 5.34 6.87 19.07
N ASN A 102 4.23 7.55 19.38
CA ASN A 102 3.25 7.04 20.35
C ASN A 102 2.06 6.36 19.69
N THR A 103 1.53 6.92 18.60
CA THR A 103 0.36 6.37 17.90
C THR A 103 0.77 5.24 16.98
N MET A 104 1.68 5.51 16.06
CA MET A 104 2.15 4.56 15.05
C MET A 104 3.16 3.57 15.64
N ARG A 105 3.88 3.98 16.70
CA ARG A 105 4.95 3.19 17.34
C ARG A 105 5.99 2.72 16.34
N PHE A 106 6.35 3.61 15.41
CA PHE A 106 7.20 3.28 14.27
C PHE A 106 8.61 2.90 14.69
N THR A 107 9.22 3.70 15.57
CA THR A 107 10.51 3.40 16.20
C THR A 107 10.45 3.88 17.65
N PRO A 108 11.00 3.13 18.62
CA PRO A 108 11.00 3.56 20.01
C PRO A 108 11.90 4.78 20.21
N GLU A 109 11.49 5.69 21.09
CA GLU A 109 12.30 6.84 21.50
C GLU A 109 13.47 6.40 22.38
N THR A 110 14.53 5.91 21.75
CA THR A 110 15.73 5.39 22.40
C THR A 110 16.98 5.80 21.62
N GLY A 111 18.16 5.64 22.22
CA GLY A 111 19.43 5.96 21.57
C GLY A 111 19.50 7.40 21.09
N LEU A 112 19.94 7.60 19.84
CA LEU A 112 20.13 8.93 19.25
C LEU A 112 18.83 9.75 19.16
N LEU A 113 17.68 9.11 18.92
CA LEU A 113 16.37 9.77 18.86
C LEU A 113 15.96 10.36 20.21
N ALA A 114 16.34 9.72 21.31
CA ALA A 114 16.11 10.20 22.68
C ALA A 114 17.17 11.21 23.14
N GLN A 115 18.30 11.31 22.43
CA GLN A 115 19.44 12.13 22.82
C GLN A 115 19.42 13.52 22.18
N TYR A 116 19.14 13.60 20.88
CA TYR A 116 19.29 14.82 20.11
C TYR A 116 17.98 15.36 19.55
N LYS A 117 17.87 16.70 19.49
CA LYS A 117 16.80 17.37 18.77
C LYS A 117 17.00 17.22 17.26
N ILE A 118 15.93 16.95 16.52
CA ILE A 118 15.93 16.90 15.05
C ILE A 118 16.14 18.31 14.51
N ILE A 119 17.03 18.46 13.53
CA ILE A 119 17.34 19.76 12.91
C ILE A 119 16.33 20.02 11.79
N VAL A 120 15.82 21.25 11.72
CA VAL A 120 14.93 21.69 10.65
C VAL A 120 15.51 22.95 10.02
N ILE A 121 15.81 22.88 8.74
CA ILE A 121 16.41 23.93 7.91
C ILE A 121 15.29 24.50 7.03
N VAL A 122 14.83 25.72 7.33
CA VAL A 122 13.80 26.43 6.53
C VAL A 122 14.38 26.97 5.22
N THR A 123 14.41 26.16 4.15
CA THR A 123 15.05 26.43 2.85
C THR A 123 14.52 27.68 2.16
N ARG A 124 15.29 28.17 1.19
CA ARG A 124 15.02 29.42 0.45
C ARG A 124 15.06 30.70 1.29
N THR A 125 15.28 30.62 2.60
CA THR A 125 15.47 31.79 3.47
C THR A 125 16.93 32.25 3.53
N TRP A 126 17.85 31.56 2.85
CA TRP A 126 19.28 31.89 2.74
C TRP A 126 19.64 32.51 1.40
N ASN A 127 20.67 33.36 1.36
CA ASN A 127 21.29 33.83 0.11
C ASN A 127 22.29 32.79 -0.44
N ARG A 128 21.87 31.53 -0.51
CA ARG A 128 22.70 30.39 -0.93
C ARG A 128 21.89 29.37 -1.69
N THR A 129 22.31 29.09 -2.92
CA THR A 129 21.68 28.09 -3.79
C THR A 129 21.81 26.68 -3.25
N ALA A 130 22.89 26.36 -2.51
CA ALA A 130 23.09 25.06 -1.89
C ALA A 130 22.05 24.72 -0.78
N LEU A 131 21.34 25.73 -0.26
CA LEU A 131 20.24 25.56 0.71
C LEU A 131 18.87 25.83 0.09
N ASP A 132 18.79 25.76 -1.25
CA ASP A 132 17.53 25.77 -1.98
C ASP A 132 17.07 24.33 -2.22
N ALA A 133 16.09 23.91 -1.44
CA ALA A 133 15.35 22.67 -1.66
C ALA A 133 13.87 22.93 -1.37
N TRP A 134 12.98 22.17 -2.00
CA TRP A 134 11.55 22.27 -1.69
C TRP A 134 11.22 21.60 -0.36
N ALA A 135 11.59 20.32 -0.25
CA ALA A 135 11.40 19.48 0.92
C ALA A 135 12.36 18.29 0.80
N THR A 136 13.11 17.96 1.85
CA THR A 136 13.85 16.70 1.99
C THR A 136 13.98 16.31 3.46
N GLY A 137 13.96 15.01 3.76
CA GLY A 137 14.19 14.44 5.07
C GLY A 137 15.34 13.44 5.04
N GLY A 138 16.10 13.36 6.12
CA GLY A 138 17.24 12.44 6.21
C GLY A 138 17.98 12.52 7.52
N SER A 139 19.29 12.32 7.46
CA SER A 139 20.19 12.44 8.61
C SER A 139 21.48 13.13 8.23
N VAL A 140 22.19 13.65 9.24
CA VAL A 140 23.52 14.25 9.10
C VAL A 140 24.48 13.62 10.10
N ASP A 141 25.72 13.44 9.65
CA ASP A 141 26.85 12.84 10.38
C ASP A 141 26.58 11.43 10.93
N GLY A 142 25.51 10.77 10.49
CA GLY A 142 25.05 9.50 11.03
C GLY A 142 24.55 9.58 12.49
N LEU A 143 24.21 10.79 12.96
CA LEU A 143 23.88 11.05 14.36
C LEU A 143 22.48 11.63 14.57
N VAL A 144 22.09 12.61 13.76
CA VAL A 144 20.87 13.37 13.98
C VAL A 144 20.04 13.49 12.72
N GLY A 145 18.72 13.42 12.88
CA GLY A 145 17.76 13.69 11.83
C GLY A 145 17.83 15.13 11.34
N VAL A 146 17.64 15.33 10.04
CA VAL A 146 17.56 16.65 9.43
C VAL A 146 16.41 16.73 8.44
N ILE A 147 15.68 17.84 8.47
CA ILE A 147 14.64 18.18 7.48
C ILE A 147 15.06 19.49 6.82
N ASN A 148 15.04 19.54 5.49
CA ASN A 148 15.13 20.77 4.71
C ASN A 148 13.74 21.07 4.15
N ILE A 149 13.16 22.23 4.43
CA ILE A 149 11.76 22.49 4.06
C ILE A 149 11.53 23.96 3.71
N ALA A 150 10.92 24.22 2.55
CA ALA A 150 10.59 25.59 2.14
C ALA A 150 9.38 26.10 2.96
N PRO A 151 9.26 27.42 3.21
CA PRO A 151 8.13 28.01 3.93
C PRO A 151 6.76 27.51 3.45
N ALA A 152 6.53 27.50 2.13
CA ALA A 152 5.28 27.05 1.54
C ALA A 152 5.05 25.53 1.68
N ALA A 153 6.12 24.74 1.73
CA ALA A 153 6.07 23.30 1.96
C ALA A 153 5.84 22.96 3.44
N ALA A 154 6.02 23.91 4.37
CA ALA A 154 5.76 23.76 5.80
C ALA A 154 4.42 24.39 6.25
N ALA A 155 3.54 24.72 5.31
CA ALA A 155 2.23 25.31 5.60
C ALA A 155 1.38 24.42 6.54
N PRO A 156 0.40 24.97 7.28
CA PRO A 156 -0.44 24.21 8.19
C PRO A 156 -1.12 23.01 7.52
N GLY A 157 -1.00 21.83 8.12
CA GLY A 157 -1.51 20.58 7.55
C GLY A 157 -0.65 20.05 6.41
N SER A 158 0.63 20.43 6.36
CA SER A 158 1.52 20.00 5.28
C SER A 158 1.74 18.50 5.30
N TRP A 159 1.25 17.86 4.25
CA TRP A 159 1.54 16.48 3.95
C TRP A 159 3.03 16.25 3.62
N GLY A 160 3.66 17.21 2.96
CA GLY A 160 5.11 17.14 2.65
C GLY A 160 5.94 17.11 3.93
N LEU A 161 5.56 17.90 4.95
CA LEU A 161 6.26 17.88 6.24
C LEU A 161 6.11 16.53 6.96
N ALA A 162 4.94 15.89 6.87
CA ALA A 162 4.73 14.53 7.39
C ALA A 162 5.60 13.50 6.65
N HIS A 163 5.68 13.60 5.31
CA HIS A 163 6.52 12.75 4.47
C HIS A 163 8.01 12.89 4.82
N GLU A 164 8.54 14.13 4.88
CA GLU A 164 9.97 14.33 5.18
C GLU A 164 10.34 13.91 6.60
N LEU A 165 9.44 14.12 7.58
CA LEU A 165 9.67 13.61 8.93
C LEU A 165 9.66 12.06 8.95
N ALA A 166 8.88 11.40 8.08
CA ALA A 166 8.92 9.95 7.97
C ALA A 166 10.32 9.46 7.55
N HIS A 167 11.00 10.13 6.62
CA HIS A 167 12.40 9.81 6.27
C HIS A 167 13.39 9.97 7.43
N VAL A 168 13.19 10.99 8.27
CA VAL A 168 13.99 11.15 9.50
C VAL A 168 13.79 9.94 10.42
N PHE A 169 12.54 9.53 10.63
CA PHE A 169 12.21 8.38 11.46
C PHE A 169 12.73 7.05 10.87
N GLN A 170 12.67 6.88 9.55
CA GLN A 170 13.25 5.75 8.84
C GLN A 170 14.77 5.65 9.10
N ASN A 171 15.50 6.77 9.05
CA ASN A 171 16.91 6.79 9.41
C ASN A 171 17.13 6.32 10.86
N TYR A 172 16.36 6.83 11.82
CA TYR A 172 16.49 6.44 13.23
C TYR A 172 16.25 4.96 13.52
N THR A 173 15.71 4.18 12.58
CA THR A 173 15.62 2.73 12.72
C THR A 173 17.00 2.05 12.68
N PHE A 174 18.03 2.69 12.12
CA PHE A 174 19.37 2.10 11.99
C PHE A 174 20.55 3.05 12.30
N LEU A 175 20.32 4.34 12.54
CA LEU A 175 21.40 5.24 13.00
C LEU A 175 22.08 4.70 14.26
N GLY A 176 23.42 4.67 14.24
CA GLY A 176 24.23 4.07 15.31
C GLY A 176 24.24 2.53 15.35
N ARG A 177 23.59 1.84 14.39
CA ARG A 177 23.49 0.38 14.33
C ARG A 177 24.14 -0.18 13.05
N SER A 178 25.40 -0.60 13.16
CA SER A 178 26.11 -1.20 12.02
C SER A 178 25.41 -2.46 11.51
N GLY A 179 25.36 -2.64 10.18
CA GLY A 179 24.76 -3.81 9.54
C GLY A 179 23.22 -3.80 9.46
N MET A 180 22.56 -2.75 9.94
CA MET A 180 21.10 -2.65 9.98
C MET A 180 20.56 -1.62 8.97
N GLY A 181 19.25 -1.70 8.73
CA GLY A 181 18.50 -0.73 7.94
C GLY A 181 18.37 -1.10 6.47
N PHE A 182 17.50 -0.39 5.77
CA PHE A 182 17.26 -0.56 4.33
C PHE A 182 18.28 0.22 3.49
N THR A 183 19.57 -0.11 3.62
CA THR A 183 20.66 0.60 2.91
C THR A 183 21.14 -0.12 1.65
N HIS A 184 20.62 -1.32 1.36
CA HIS A 184 20.86 -1.98 0.07
C HIS A 184 20.27 -1.15 -1.08
N ALA A 185 20.96 -1.09 -2.23
CA ALA A 185 20.56 -0.28 -3.38
C ALA A 185 19.13 -0.59 -3.89
N SER A 186 18.63 -1.80 -3.64
CA SER A 186 17.28 -2.21 -4.03
C SER A 186 16.15 -1.76 -3.11
N ALA A 187 16.47 -1.05 -2.03
CA ALA A 187 15.47 -0.56 -1.10
C ALA A 187 15.03 0.88 -1.40
N GLY A 188 15.65 1.59 -2.36
CA GLY A 188 15.35 3.01 -2.62
C GLY A 188 13.86 3.31 -2.82
N THR A 189 13.16 2.52 -3.64
CA THR A 189 11.71 2.70 -3.86
C THR A 189 10.90 2.45 -2.58
N PHE A 190 11.39 1.60 -1.67
CA PHE A 190 10.73 1.35 -0.40
C PHE A 190 10.85 2.52 0.59
N TRP A 191 11.95 3.28 0.56
CA TRP A 191 12.08 4.50 1.37
C TRP A 191 10.93 5.46 1.09
N GLU A 192 10.74 5.77 -0.19
CA GLU A 192 9.77 6.75 -0.68
C GLU A 192 8.35 6.23 -0.49
N THR A 193 8.03 5.04 -1.01
CA THR A 193 6.68 4.45 -0.86
C THR A 193 6.26 4.27 0.60
N SER A 194 7.21 4.04 1.52
CA SER A 194 6.86 3.86 2.93
C SER A 194 6.80 5.17 3.70
N ALA A 195 7.50 6.22 3.28
CA ALA A 195 7.30 7.57 3.81
C ALA A 195 5.91 8.10 3.41
N GLU A 196 5.47 7.83 2.17
CA GLU A 196 4.11 8.07 1.70
C GLU A 196 3.06 7.33 2.54
N PHE A 197 3.29 6.04 2.79
CA PHE A 197 2.41 5.24 3.62
C PHE A 197 2.27 5.85 5.02
N MET A 198 3.38 6.28 5.62
CA MET A 198 3.40 6.94 6.92
C MET A 198 2.63 8.26 6.91
N ALA A 199 2.86 9.13 5.91
CA ALA A 199 2.12 10.38 5.75
C ALA A 199 0.61 10.14 5.56
N MET A 200 0.23 9.10 4.80
CA MET A 200 -1.16 8.67 4.64
C MET A 200 -1.81 8.18 5.94
N GLN A 201 -1.04 7.72 6.94
CA GLN A 201 -1.60 7.36 8.24
C GLN A 201 -1.99 8.58 9.07
N VAL A 202 -1.34 9.73 8.83
CA VAL A 202 -1.60 10.98 9.55
C VAL A 202 -2.66 11.81 8.81
N TYR A 203 -2.46 11.99 7.51
CA TYR A 203 -3.22 12.92 6.67
C TYR A 203 -3.86 12.19 5.47
N PRO A 204 -4.79 11.24 5.72
CA PRO A 204 -5.30 10.33 4.69
C PRO A 204 -6.08 11.03 3.56
N THR A 205 -6.53 12.27 3.77
CA THR A 205 -7.37 13.01 2.82
C THR A 205 -6.65 14.15 2.10
N VAL A 206 -5.36 14.39 2.38
CA VAL A 206 -4.62 15.55 1.86
C VAL A 206 -3.92 15.24 0.54
N ALA A 207 -3.11 14.19 0.49
CA ALA A 207 -2.41 13.71 -0.71
C ALA A 207 -2.14 12.21 -0.59
N ALA A 208 -1.98 11.51 -1.72
CA ALA A 208 -1.82 10.05 -1.77
C ALA A 208 -0.73 9.60 -2.78
N GLY A 209 0.31 10.41 -2.94
CA GLY A 209 1.37 10.19 -3.92
C GLY A 209 0.90 10.30 -5.39
N ASP A 210 1.78 9.93 -6.32
CA ASP A 210 1.47 9.94 -7.76
C ASP A 210 0.80 8.64 -8.22
N LEU A 211 -0.49 8.54 -7.92
CA LEU A 211 -1.33 7.40 -8.33
C LEU A 211 -1.50 7.30 -9.86
N THR A 212 -1.36 8.41 -10.59
CA THR A 212 -1.44 8.39 -12.05
C THR A 212 -0.28 7.59 -12.64
N ARG A 213 0.94 7.86 -12.15
CA ARG A 213 2.13 7.14 -12.59
C ARG A 213 2.02 5.66 -12.18
N PHE A 214 1.65 5.38 -10.93
CA PHE A 214 1.49 4.00 -10.44
C PHE A 214 0.52 3.16 -11.29
N ILE A 215 -0.70 3.63 -11.53
CA ILE A 215 -1.73 2.87 -12.27
C ILE A 215 -1.30 2.57 -13.71
N ARG A 216 -0.52 3.46 -14.33
CA ARG A 216 0.01 3.24 -15.68
C ARG A 216 1.15 2.23 -15.70
N THR A 217 1.80 1.99 -14.57
CA THR A 217 3.01 1.17 -14.49
C THR A 217 2.90 -0.02 -13.56
N GLU A 218 1.70 -0.44 -13.16
CA GLU A 218 1.46 -1.58 -12.23
C GLU A 218 2.19 -2.88 -12.64
N HIS A 219 2.44 -3.07 -13.94
CA HIS A 219 3.19 -4.21 -14.48
C HIS A 219 4.71 -4.11 -14.28
N LEU A 220 5.27 -2.94 -13.97
CA LEU A 220 6.70 -2.79 -13.71
C LEU A 220 7.08 -3.43 -12.37
N ALA A 221 8.38 -3.59 -12.14
CA ALA A 221 8.87 -4.24 -10.94
C ALA A 221 8.40 -3.46 -9.71
N TYR A 222 8.10 -4.14 -8.60
CA TYR A 222 7.73 -3.46 -7.35
C TYR A 222 8.69 -2.32 -7.01
N SER A 223 10.01 -2.59 -7.15
CA SER A 223 11.09 -1.65 -6.87
C SER A 223 11.36 -0.63 -7.99
N SER A 224 10.54 -0.56 -9.04
CA SER A 224 10.70 0.43 -10.11
C SER A 224 10.58 1.85 -9.54
N SER A 225 11.52 2.72 -9.90
CA SER A 225 11.45 4.16 -9.60
C SER A 225 10.25 4.84 -10.24
N ARG A 226 9.55 4.23 -11.21
CA ARG A 226 8.26 4.76 -11.70
C ARG A 226 7.15 4.64 -10.67
N HIS A 227 7.28 3.75 -9.71
CA HIS A 227 6.30 3.61 -8.64
C HIS A 227 6.43 4.69 -7.56
N HIS A 228 7.66 5.13 -7.29
CA HIS A 228 8.04 6.17 -6.32
C HIS A 228 7.00 6.41 -5.22
N TYR A 229 6.24 7.50 -5.30
CA TYR A 229 5.27 7.87 -4.28
C TYR A 229 3.95 7.09 -4.32
N GLY A 230 3.62 6.42 -5.43
CA GLY A 230 2.29 5.86 -5.68
C GLY A 230 2.09 4.40 -5.25
N ASN A 231 3.14 3.66 -4.86
CA ASN A 231 3.05 2.21 -4.57
C ASN A 231 2.92 1.89 -3.07
N TRP A 232 2.36 2.80 -2.29
CA TRP A 232 2.20 2.62 -0.85
C TRP A 232 1.11 1.59 -0.46
N MET A 233 0.27 1.18 -1.40
CA MET A 233 -0.82 0.22 -1.19
C MET A 233 -0.32 -1.17 -0.77
N LEU A 234 0.91 -1.55 -1.12
CA LEU A 234 1.48 -2.79 -0.61
C LEU A 234 1.65 -2.74 0.92
N MET A 235 2.06 -1.61 1.48
CA MET A 235 2.18 -1.44 2.94
C MET A 235 0.80 -1.42 3.59
N GLN A 236 -0.21 -0.84 2.93
CA GLN A 236 -1.60 -0.92 3.39
C GLN A 236 -2.10 -2.37 3.43
N TYR A 237 -1.79 -3.17 2.41
CA TYR A 237 -2.08 -4.61 2.41
C TYR A 237 -1.37 -5.36 3.55
N ILE A 238 -0.08 -5.09 3.77
CA ILE A 238 0.71 -5.68 4.87
C ILE A 238 0.09 -5.30 6.23
N LYS A 239 -0.28 -4.03 6.42
CA LYS A 239 -0.92 -3.53 7.64
C LYS A 239 -2.23 -4.27 7.92
N GLU A 240 -3.09 -4.43 6.92
CA GLU A 240 -4.39 -5.07 7.10
C GLU A 240 -4.28 -6.56 7.37
N ARG A 241 -3.29 -7.24 6.78
CA ARG A 241 -3.12 -8.66 7.01
C ARG A 241 -2.36 -8.98 8.28
N ASP A 242 -1.18 -8.38 8.44
CA ASP A 242 -0.19 -8.77 9.45
C ASP A 242 -0.04 -7.70 10.54
N GLY A 243 -0.85 -6.64 10.50
CA GLY A 243 -0.86 -5.54 11.47
C GLY A 243 0.17 -4.44 11.17
N LEU A 244 -0.12 -3.23 11.64
CA LEU A 244 0.82 -2.09 11.52
C LEU A 244 2.19 -2.39 12.17
N ALA A 245 2.21 -3.21 13.23
CA ALA A 245 3.44 -3.63 13.88
C ALA A 245 4.39 -4.37 12.92
N MET A 246 3.88 -5.12 11.94
CA MET A 246 4.72 -5.78 10.94
C MET A 246 5.48 -4.76 10.08
N PHE A 247 4.81 -3.69 9.65
CA PHE A 247 5.45 -2.60 8.92
C PHE A 247 6.58 -1.96 9.75
N ASN A 248 6.34 -1.69 11.04
CA ASN A 248 7.35 -1.13 11.93
C ASN A 248 8.53 -2.10 12.11
N ARG A 249 8.25 -3.40 12.30
CA ARG A 249 9.28 -4.44 12.43
C ARG A 249 10.12 -4.57 11.17
N MET A 250 9.52 -4.46 9.98
CA MET A 250 10.28 -4.47 8.72
C MET A 250 11.39 -3.42 8.73
N TRP A 251 11.13 -2.20 9.18
CA TRP A 251 12.15 -1.16 9.30
C TRP A 251 13.16 -1.42 10.42
N ASN A 252 12.69 -1.73 11.62
CA ASN A 252 13.55 -1.84 12.80
C ASN A 252 14.44 -3.10 12.82
N GLU A 253 14.05 -4.15 12.09
CA GLU A 253 14.73 -5.44 12.03
C GLU A 253 15.34 -5.73 10.65
N ALA A 254 15.35 -4.75 9.73
CA ALA A 254 16.02 -4.88 8.44
C ALA A 254 17.53 -5.02 8.60
N ARG A 255 18.13 -5.95 7.85
CA ARG A 255 19.59 -6.02 7.67
C ARG A 255 19.98 -5.25 6.42
N ASN A 256 21.15 -4.63 6.43
CA ASN A 256 21.65 -3.78 5.34
C ASN A 256 21.83 -4.48 3.98
N THR A 257 21.75 -5.81 3.93
CA THR A 257 21.84 -6.61 2.71
C THR A 257 20.47 -7.03 2.14
N GLU A 258 19.37 -6.77 2.85
CA GLU A 258 18.06 -7.35 2.54
C GLU A 258 17.21 -6.43 1.66
N HIS A 259 16.46 -7.05 0.75
CA HIS A 259 15.34 -6.43 0.07
C HIS A 259 14.12 -6.34 1.03
N PRO A 260 13.26 -5.31 0.94
CA PRO A 260 12.06 -5.18 1.79
C PRO A 260 11.19 -6.44 1.84
N LEU A 261 10.96 -7.08 0.69
CA LEU A 261 10.21 -8.34 0.63
C LEU A 261 10.97 -9.56 1.21
N GLU A 262 12.32 -9.53 1.25
CA GLU A 262 13.10 -10.56 1.95
C GLU A 262 12.94 -10.41 3.46
N VAL A 263 12.99 -9.18 3.97
CA VAL A 263 12.72 -8.87 5.38
C VAL A 263 11.32 -9.35 5.73
N TYR A 264 10.32 -8.96 4.95
CA TYR A 264 8.95 -9.37 5.19
C TYR A 264 8.78 -10.89 5.23
N ARG A 265 9.36 -11.60 4.26
CA ARG A 265 9.35 -13.07 4.21
C ARG A 265 10.00 -13.69 5.44
N ARG A 266 11.18 -13.18 5.84
CA ARG A 266 11.91 -13.63 7.03
C ARG A 266 11.11 -13.41 8.32
N LEU A 267 10.53 -12.22 8.48
CA LEU A 267 9.80 -11.84 9.70
C LEU A 267 8.46 -12.59 9.86
N THR A 268 7.85 -12.99 8.75
CA THR A 268 6.61 -13.77 8.74
C THR A 268 6.85 -15.29 8.71
N GLY A 269 8.06 -15.75 8.42
CA GLY A 269 8.40 -17.18 8.35
C GLY A 269 7.77 -17.92 7.16
N ILE A 270 7.28 -17.20 6.16
CA ILE A 270 6.60 -17.79 4.99
C ILE A 270 7.60 -18.25 3.92
N THR A 271 7.21 -19.22 3.09
CA THR A 271 8.05 -19.61 1.94
C THR A 271 7.97 -18.58 0.81
N GLN A 272 8.82 -18.74 -0.21
CA GLN A 272 8.73 -17.94 -1.43
C GLN A 272 7.37 -18.11 -2.14
N ALA A 273 6.83 -19.32 -2.17
CA ALA A 273 5.53 -19.58 -2.81
C ALA A 273 4.39 -18.89 -2.05
N GLU A 274 4.43 -18.88 -0.71
CA GLU A 274 3.51 -18.06 0.07
C GLU A 274 3.65 -16.57 -0.24
N LEU A 275 4.88 -16.02 -0.27
CA LEU A 275 5.08 -14.62 -0.63
C LEU A 275 4.47 -14.31 -2.00
N ASN A 276 4.71 -15.16 -3.00
CA ASN A 276 4.19 -15.02 -4.35
C ASN A 276 2.64 -15.02 -4.37
N ARG A 277 2.01 -15.92 -3.61
CA ARG A 277 0.55 -15.95 -3.43
C ARG A 277 0.02 -14.65 -2.82
N ARG A 278 0.69 -14.17 -1.78
CA ARG A 278 0.37 -12.92 -1.07
C ARG A 278 0.49 -11.68 -1.98
N ILE A 279 1.44 -11.67 -2.92
CA ILE A 279 1.52 -10.62 -3.96
C ILE A 279 0.33 -10.70 -4.94
N GLY A 280 -0.10 -11.89 -5.34
CA GLY A 280 -1.30 -12.06 -6.18
C GLY A 280 -2.57 -11.55 -5.49
N GLU A 281 -2.73 -11.81 -4.18
CA GLU A 281 -3.86 -11.31 -3.38
C GLU A 281 -3.85 -9.78 -3.27
N TYR A 282 -2.68 -9.18 -3.06
CA TYR A 282 -2.49 -7.73 -3.11
C TYR A 282 -2.92 -7.15 -4.48
N ALA A 283 -2.48 -7.78 -5.57
CA ALA A 283 -2.84 -7.36 -6.92
C ALA A 283 -4.37 -7.46 -7.17
N GLN A 284 -5.03 -8.49 -6.64
CA GLN A 284 -6.50 -8.63 -6.71
C GLN A 284 -7.22 -7.47 -6.00
N ARG A 285 -6.73 -7.02 -4.84
CA ARG A 285 -7.33 -5.89 -4.10
C ARG A 285 -7.23 -4.55 -4.84
N ASN A 286 -6.17 -4.35 -5.62
CA ASN A 286 -5.99 -3.13 -6.44
C ASN A 286 -6.94 -3.04 -7.64
N VAL A 287 -7.77 -4.05 -7.92
CA VAL A 287 -8.82 -3.96 -8.94
C VAL A 287 -9.88 -2.93 -8.54
N THR A 288 -10.27 -2.90 -7.26
CA THR A 288 -11.34 -2.05 -6.71
C THR A 288 -10.88 -1.16 -5.56
N TRP A 289 -9.59 -1.16 -5.25
CA TRP A 289 -8.98 -0.51 -4.08
C TRP A 289 -9.59 -1.01 -2.77
N ASP A 290 -9.73 -2.34 -2.65
CA ASP A 290 -10.40 -2.99 -1.52
C ASP A 290 -9.50 -3.02 -0.27
N TYR A 291 -9.52 -1.89 0.42
CA TYR A 291 -8.80 -1.62 1.64
C TYR A 291 -9.76 -0.96 2.65
N ALA A 292 -9.47 -1.10 3.94
CA ALA A 292 -10.26 -0.52 5.02
C ALA A 292 -10.36 1.02 4.89
N ASN A 293 -9.33 1.67 4.34
CA ASN A 293 -9.28 3.11 4.06
C ASN A 293 -9.71 3.47 2.62
N ARG A 294 -10.49 2.61 1.96
CA ARG A 294 -10.98 2.87 0.60
C ARG A 294 -11.69 4.22 0.45
N ALA A 295 -12.44 4.65 1.46
CA ALA A 295 -13.13 5.94 1.44
C ALA A 295 -12.16 7.13 1.28
N ASP A 296 -10.93 7.01 1.79
CA ASP A 296 -9.89 8.03 1.67
C ASP A 296 -9.15 7.95 0.33
N ILE A 297 -9.00 6.74 -0.22
CA ILE A 297 -8.30 6.49 -1.50
C ILE A 297 -9.13 6.96 -2.70
N MET A 298 -10.41 6.62 -2.73
CA MET A 298 -11.26 6.82 -3.90
C MET A 298 -11.37 8.28 -4.37
N PRO A 299 -11.40 9.32 -3.51
CA PRO A 299 -11.32 10.71 -3.94
C PRO A 299 -10.10 11.03 -4.81
N PHE A 300 -8.94 10.42 -4.54
CA PHE A 300 -7.74 10.60 -5.37
C PHE A 300 -7.88 9.89 -6.70
N ILE A 301 -8.36 8.64 -6.68
CA ILE A 301 -8.61 7.84 -7.89
C ILE A 301 -9.61 8.53 -8.84
N ASN A 302 -10.67 9.10 -8.29
CA ASN A 302 -11.72 9.76 -9.07
C ASN A 302 -11.26 11.09 -9.69
N ARG A 303 -10.15 11.67 -9.21
CA ARG A 303 -9.55 12.90 -9.75
C ARG A 303 -8.47 12.65 -10.78
N LEU A 304 -8.08 11.39 -11.00
CA LEU A 304 -7.10 11.05 -12.02
C LEU A 304 -7.63 11.35 -13.42
N TYR A 305 -6.70 11.44 -14.37
CA TYR A 305 -7.03 11.69 -15.76
C TYR A 305 -8.02 10.65 -16.30
N PRO A 306 -9.17 11.07 -16.86
CA PRO A 306 -10.21 10.14 -17.30
C PRO A 306 -9.71 9.05 -18.26
N PHE A 307 -8.77 9.36 -19.16
CA PHE A 307 -8.21 8.37 -20.09
C PHE A 307 -7.41 7.25 -19.40
N VAL A 308 -6.89 7.50 -18.19
CA VAL A 308 -6.15 6.51 -17.39
C VAL A 308 -7.13 5.53 -16.73
N THR A 309 -8.24 6.04 -16.20
CA THR A 309 -9.18 5.24 -15.40
C THR A 309 -10.24 4.54 -16.25
N ILE A 310 -10.57 5.07 -17.43
CA ILE A 310 -11.68 4.57 -18.26
C ILE A 310 -11.53 3.11 -18.72
N TYR A 311 -10.29 2.65 -18.88
CA TYR A 311 -10.00 1.27 -19.27
C TYR A 311 -9.89 0.33 -18.07
N ASN A 312 -9.45 0.85 -16.91
CA ASN A 312 -9.10 0.11 -15.70
C ASN A 312 -8.52 -1.30 -15.97
N GLY A 313 -7.40 -1.40 -16.69
CA GLY A 313 -6.81 -2.69 -17.03
C GLY A 313 -5.84 -2.65 -18.21
N HIS A 314 -5.08 -3.74 -18.35
CA HIS A 314 -4.06 -3.91 -19.37
C HIS A 314 -4.68 -4.55 -20.64
N PRO A 315 -4.30 -4.09 -21.84
CA PRO A 315 -4.73 -4.73 -23.09
C PRO A 315 -4.04 -6.08 -23.29
N VAL A 316 -4.65 -6.93 -24.11
CA VAL A 316 -4.06 -8.18 -24.62
C VAL A 316 -4.11 -8.19 -26.14
N GLU A 317 -3.18 -8.93 -26.74
CA GLU A 317 -3.13 -9.19 -28.17
C GLU A 317 -3.79 -10.53 -28.48
N ALA A 318 -4.65 -10.55 -29.50
CA ALA A 318 -5.18 -11.80 -30.03
C ALA A 318 -4.10 -12.50 -30.86
N VAL A 319 -3.72 -13.71 -30.45
CA VAL A 319 -2.88 -14.60 -31.27
C VAL A 319 -3.78 -15.36 -32.22
N ASN A 320 -4.88 -15.92 -31.70
CA ASN A 320 -5.98 -16.47 -32.47
C ASN A 320 -7.30 -16.20 -31.73
N ALA A 321 -7.98 -15.12 -32.12
CA ALA A 321 -9.24 -14.71 -31.47
C ALA A 321 -10.34 -15.78 -31.57
N ALA A 322 -10.42 -16.50 -32.70
CA ALA A 322 -11.42 -17.55 -32.90
C ALA A 322 -11.24 -18.74 -31.95
N ALA A 323 -9.99 -19.00 -31.53
CA ALA A 323 -9.67 -20.02 -30.54
C ALA A 323 -9.69 -19.51 -29.09
N GLY A 324 -9.97 -18.22 -28.87
CA GLY A 324 -9.85 -17.59 -27.55
C GLY A 324 -8.40 -17.50 -27.05
N HIS A 325 -7.42 -17.49 -27.95
CA HIS A 325 -5.99 -17.47 -27.60
C HIS A 325 -5.43 -16.05 -27.68
N TYR A 326 -4.94 -15.57 -26.53
CA TYR A 326 -4.39 -14.24 -26.34
C TYR A 326 -3.02 -14.27 -25.67
N ARG A 327 -2.27 -13.17 -25.79
CA ARG A 327 -1.03 -12.93 -25.06
C ARG A 327 -0.99 -11.54 -24.45
N ILE A 328 -0.25 -11.39 -23.36
CA ILE A 328 0.14 -10.06 -22.88
C ILE A 328 1.18 -9.48 -23.86
N PRO A 329 1.08 -8.19 -24.26
CA PRO A 329 2.15 -7.53 -24.99
C PRO A 329 3.45 -7.61 -24.20
N GLU A 330 4.58 -7.84 -24.86
CA GLU A 330 5.87 -8.06 -24.19
C GLU A 330 6.25 -6.87 -23.29
N ALA A 331 5.93 -5.65 -23.72
CA ALA A 331 6.17 -4.43 -22.97
C ALA A 331 5.32 -4.25 -21.72
N LEU A 332 4.22 -5.00 -21.62
CA LEU A 332 3.30 -4.98 -20.49
C LEU A 332 3.38 -6.27 -19.66
N ALA A 333 4.26 -7.20 -20.03
CA ALA A 333 4.49 -8.40 -19.25
C ALA A 333 4.91 -8.02 -17.82
N PRO A 334 4.32 -8.64 -16.78
CA PRO A 334 4.56 -8.25 -15.42
C PRO A 334 6.00 -8.55 -15.04
N SER A 335 6.72 -7.51 -14.66
CA SER A 335 8.05 -7.60 -14.06
C SER A 335 7.96 -8.22 -12.66
N THR A 336 9.11 -8.39 -12.02
CA THR A 336 9.19 -8.94 -10.65
C THR A 336 8.26 -8.20 -9.67
N TYR A 337 7.23 -8.90 -9.21
CA TYR A 337 6.14 -8.44 -8.33
C TYR A 337 5.26 -7.31 -8.89
N GLY A 338 5.38 -7.00 -10.18
CA GLY A 338 4.39 -6.24 -10.94
C GLY A 338 3.20 -7.12 -11.32
N TYR A 339 2.11 -6.51 -11.77
CA TYR A 339 0.89 -7.24 -12.11
C TYR A 339 0.11 -6.61 -13.27
N ASN A 340 -0.68 -7.45 -13.93
CA ASN A 340 -1.70 -7.02 -14.87
C ASN A 340 -3.10 -7.26 -14.30
N LYS A 341 -4.02 -6.40 -14.72
CA LYS A 341 -5.47 -6.56 -14.59
C LYS A 341 -6.07 -6.72 -15.98
N ILE A 342 -6.46 -7.92 -16.38
CA ILE A 342 -7.09 -8.17 -17.68
C ILE A 342 -8.60 -8.18 -17.48
N ARG A 343 -9.27 -7.12 -17.94
CA ARG A 343 -10.73 -7.04 -17.87
C ARG A 343 -11.34 -8.05 -18.83
N LEU A 344 -12.31 -8.80 -18.36
CA LEU A 344 -13.04 -9.84 -19.08
C LEU A 344 -14.53 -9.46 -19.16
N VAL A 345 -15.14 -9.78 -20.30
CA VAL A 345 -16.57 -9.67 -20.55
C VAL A 345 -17.14 -11.09 -20.54
N PRO A 346 -17.88 -11.49 -19.48
CA PRO A 346 -18.52 -12.79 -19.43
C PRO A 346 -19.50 -13.00 -20.59
N ALA A 347 -19.54 -14.22 -21.14
CA ALA A 347 -20.44 -14.54 -22.27
C ALA A 347 -21.92 -14.51 -21.87
N SER A 348 -22.23 -14.72 -20.59
CA SER A 348 -23.57 -14.64 -20.02
C SER A 348 -23.50 -14.28 -18.54
N ASP A 349 -24.62 -13.87 -17.96
CA ASP A 349 -24.75 -13.79 -16.51
C ASP A 349 -24.60 -15.20 -15.91
N GLY A 350 -23.80 -15.36 -14.87
CA GLY A 350 -23.46 -16.68 -14.33
C GLY A 350 -22.62 -17.57 -15.26
N ALA A 351 -21.82 -17.01 -16.17
CA ALA A 351 -20.89 -17.78 -17.00
C ALA A 351 -19.81 -18.51 -16.16
N LEU A 352 -19.48 -19.74 -16.59
CA LEU A 352 -18.26 -20.43 -16.15
C LEU A 352 -17.10 -19.99 -17.03
N ILE A 353 -16.15 -19.27 -16.44
CA ILE A 353 -14.93 -18.82 -17.13
C ILE A 353 -13.84 -19.86 -16.91
N ARG A 354 -13.20 -20.33 -17.98
CA ARG A 354 -12.04 -21.24 -17.92
C ARG A 354 -10.85 -20.60 -18.61
N VAL A 355 -9.68 -20.64 -17.97
CA VAL A 355 -8.43 -20.06 -18.50
C VAL A 355 -7.31 -21.08 -18.40
N ARG A 356 -6.71 -21.47 -19.52
CA ARG A 356 -5.42 -22.18 -19.59
C ARG A 356 -4.34 -21.12 -19.78
N ILE A 357 -3.48 -20.92 -18.79
CA ILE A 357 -2.42 -19.90 -18.82
C ILE A 357 -1.05 -20.55 -18.72
N ARG A 358 -0.12 -20.07 -19.55
CA ARG A 358 1.27 -20.54 -19.58
C ARG A 358 2.24 -19.39 -19.68
N ALA A 359 3.25 -19.40 -18.82
CA ALA A 359 4.35 -18.45 -18.81
C ALA A 359 5.47 -18.88 -19.77
N HIS A 360 6.15 -17.90 -20.35
CA HIS A 360 7.46 -18.10 -20.96
C HIS A 360 8.51 -18.07 -19.87
N VAL A 361 9.08 -19.24 -19.58
CA VAL A 361 10.04 -19.41 -18.47
C VAL A 361 11.47 -19.25 -18.95
N SER A 362 12.29 -18.54 -18.17
CA SER A 362 13.74 -18.50 -18.33
C SER A 362 14.42 -18.92 -17.03
N ALA A 363 15.53 -19.67 -17.14
CA ALA A 363 16.30 -20.09 -15.98
C ALA A 363 16.89 -18.89 -15.22
N ALA A 364 17.35 -17.87 -15.96
CA ALA A 364 17.93 -16.65 -15.39
C ALA A 364 16.90 -15.82 -14.60
N GLY A 365 15.70 -15.63 -15.16
CA GLY A 365 14.63 -14.87 -14.51
C GLY A 365 13.89 -15.64 -13.42
N GLN A 366 14.03 -16.98 -13.38
CA GLN A 366 13.24 -17.88 -12.52
C GLN A 366 11.74 -17.53 -12.56
N ASN A 367 11.25 -17.29 -13.77
CA ASN A 367 9.94 -16.70 -14.01
C ASN A 367 8.80 -17.56 -13.48
N GLY A 368 7.78 -16.90 -12.93
CA GLY A 368 6.57 -17.54 -12.41
C GLY A 368 5.42 -16.55 -12.35
N LEU A 369 4.20 -17.06 -12.17
CA LEU A 369 2.98 -16.27 -12.10
C LEU A 369 2.21 -16.56 -10.82
N ALA A 370 1.54 -15.55 -10.27
CA ALA A 370 0.44 -15.71 -9.33
C ALA A 370 -0.84 -15.22 -10.01
N VAL A 371 -1.82 -16.12 -10.16
CA VAL A 371 -3.00 -15.92 -11.01
C VAL A 371 -4.28 -16.10 -10.20
N GLY A 372 -5.23 -15.17 -10.37
CA GLY A 372 -6.55 -15.25 -9.75
C GLY A 372 -7.58 -14.40 -10.49
N PHE A 373 -8.85 -14.56 -10.13
CA PHE A 373 -9.98 -13.79 -10.66
C PHE A 373 -10.51 -12.80 -9.63
N VAL A 374 -11.06 -11.69 -10.11
CA VAL A 374 -11.86 -10.75 -9.32
C VAL A 374 -13.16 -10.50 -10.07
N ALA A 375 -14.29 -10.93 -9.50
CA ALA A 375 -15.60 -10.48 -9.96
C ALA A 375 -16.01 -9.23 -9.21
N VAL A 376 -16.68 -8.29 -9.87
CA VAL A 376 -17.15 -7.05 -9.26
C VAL A 376 -18.64 -6.92 -9.45
N ARG A 377 -19.36 -6.70 -8.35
CA ARG A 377 -20.80 -6.44 -8.32
C ARG A 377 -21.03 -5.11 -7.61
N ASN A 378 -21.49 -4.10 -8.35
CA ASN A 378 -21.75 -2.75 -7.82
C ASN A 378 -20.55 -2.19 -7.02
N GLY A 379 -19.33 -2.37 -7.54
CA GLY A 379 -18.08 -1.94 -6.89
C GLY A 379 -17.59 -2.82 -5.75
N THR A 380 -18.33 -3.87 -5.37
CA THR A 380 -17.91 -4.85 -4.35
C THR A 380 -17.19 -6.02 -5.02
N PRO A 381 -15.95 -6.34 -4.65
CA PRO A 381 -15.20 -7.44 -5.23
C PRO A 381 -15.53 -8.80 -4.60
N ARG A 382 -15.37 -9.87 -5.38
CA ARG A 382 -15.29 -11.26 -4.94
C ARG A 382 -14.07 -11.92 -5.57
N TYR A 383 -13.21 -12.49 -4.73
CA TYR A 383 -11.93 -13.06 -5.13
C TYR A 383 -12.04 -14.56 -5.38
N SER A 384 -11.34 -15.07 -6.39
CA SER A 384 -10.94 -16.49 -6.40
C SER A 384 -9.69 -16.69 -5.54
N PRO A 385 -9.38 -17.92 -5.11
CA PRO A 385 -8.05 -18.26 -4.64
C PRO A 385 -6.98 -17.91 -5.68
N VAL A 386 -5.78 -17.56 -5.21
CA VAL A 386 -4.60 -17.29 -6.04
C VAL A 386 -3.80 -18.58 -6.23
N THR A 387 -3.49 -18.89 -7.49
CA THR A 387 -2.67 -20.03 -7.89
C THR A 387 -1.29 -19.55 -8.31
N VAL A 388 -0.23 -20.02 -7.65
CA VAL A 388 1.17 -19.81 -8.07
C VAL A 388 1.53 -20.90 -9.08
N THR A 389 1.93 -20.52 -10.29
CA THR A 389 2.13 -21.46 -11.41
C THR A 389 3.01 -20.88 -12.51
N THR A 390 3.54 -21.75 -13.37
CA THR A 390 4.08 -21.41 -14.69
C THR A 390 3.22 -21.95 -15.83
N ASP A 391 2.30 -22.87 -15.52
CA ASP A 391 1.43 -23.53 -16.49
C ASP A 391 0.24 -24.19 -15.78
N SER A 392 -0.99 -23.67 -15.97
CA SER A 392 -2.18 -24.17 -15.26
C SER A 392 -3.48 -23.88 -15.99
N THR A 393 -4.52 -24.64 -15.63
CA THR A 393 -5.91 -24.34 -16.00
C THR A 393 -6.67 -23.89 -14.76
N LEU A 394 -7.30 -22.71 -14.82
CA LEU A 394 -8.14 -22.18 -13.78
C LEU A 394 -9.61 -22.14 -14.25
N SER A 395 -10.54 -22.23 -13.31
CA SER A 395 -11.97 -22.10 -13.58
C SER A 395 -12.62 -21.21 -12.53
N PHE A 396 -13.54 -20.35 -12.96
CA PHE A 396 -14.22 -19.39 -12.12
C PHE A 396 -15.67 -19.23 -12.54
N GLN A 397 -16.56 -19.63 -11.65
CA GLN A 397 -18.00 -19.48 -11.81
C GLN A 397 -18.40 -18.06 -11.39
N THR A 398 -18.97 -17.27 -12.31
CA THR A 398 -19.57 -15.98 -11.95
C THR A 398 -20.94 -16.21 -11.30
N GLN A 399 -21.36 -15.24 -10.49
CA GLN A 399 -22.67 -15.16 -9.86
C GLN A 399 -23.53 -14.13 -10.60
N ALA A 400 -24.85 -14.22 -10.42
CA ALA A 400 -25.79 -13.27 -11.01
C ALA A 400 -25.45 -11.81 -10.64
N GLY A 401 -25.33 -10.95 -11.65
CA GLY A 401 -25.00 -9.54 -11.51
C GLY A 401 -23.51 -9.21 -11.47
N GLU A 402 -22.63 -10.21 -11.57
CA GLU A 402 -21.18 -10.00 -11.72
C GLU A 402 -20.82 -9.80 -13.18
N ARG A 403 -20.99 -8.55 -13.64
CA ARG A 403 -20.79 -8.18 -15.06
C ARG A 403 -19.37 -7.72 -15.39
N GLU A 404 -18.57 -7.42 -14.37
CA GLU A 404 -17.16 -7.07 -14.52
C GLU A 404 -16.32 -8.15 -13.85
N VAL A 405 -15.48 -8.83 -14.64
CA VAL A 405 -14.55 -9.83 -14.14
C VAL A 405 -13.14 -9.47 -14.59
N PHE A 406 -12.15 -9.70 -13.73
CA PHE A 406 -10.75 -9.47 -14.03
C PHE A 406 -9.98 -10.77 -13.85
N LEU A 407 -9.14 -11.11 -14.83
CA LEU A 407 -8.02 -12.03 -14.63
C LEU A 407 -6.83 -11.19 -14.17
N VAL A 408 -6.37 -11.46 -12.94
CA VAL A 408 -5.22 -10.78 -12.34
C VAL A 408 -4.02 -11.72 -12.42
N VAL A 409 -2.92 -11.22 -12.98
CA VAL A 409 -1.69 -11.98 -13.20
C VAL A 409 -0.52 -11.17 -12.67
N ALA A 410 0.10 -11.64 -11.59
CA ALA A 410 1.32 -11.04 -11.04
C ALA A 410 2.56 -11.84 -11.46
N GLY A 411 3.64 -11.15 -11.78
CA GLY A 411 4.94 -11.75 -12.08
C GLY A 411 5.66 -12.12 -10.78
N THR A 412 5.84 -13.40 -10.50
CA THR A 412 6.32 -13.88 -9.20
C THR A 412 7.48 -14.85 -9.34
N PRO A 413 8.74 -14.38 -9.22
CA PRO A 413 9.91 -15.21 -9.43
C PRO A 413 10.13 -16.23 -8.32
N GLY A 414 10.96 -17.24 -8.60
CA GLY A 414 11.45 -18.23 -7.63
C GLY A 414 12.43 -17.66 -6.58
N VAL A 415 12.98 -16.47 -6.84
CA VAL A 415 13.82 -15.70 -5.91
C VAL A 415 13.52 -14.21 -6.02
N ILE A 416 13.74 -13.45 -4.95
CA ILE A 416 13.60 -12.00 -4.98
C ILE A 416 14.79 -11.39 -5.73
N HIS A 417 14.53 -10.85 -6.92
CA HIS A 417 15.52 -10.07 -7.67
C HIS A 417 15.71 -8.68 -7.06
N LYS A 418 16.97 -8.23 -6.95
CA LYS A 418 17.35 -6.96 -6.31
C LYS A 418 17.79 -5.95 -7.36
N TYR A 419 16.86 -5.11 -7.79
CA TYR A 419 17.12 -4.01 -8.73
C TYR A 419 17.41 -2.74 -7.97
N ALA A 420 18.47 -2.01 -8.33
CA ALA A 420 18.74 -0.69 -7.79
C ALA A 420 17.63 0.30 -8.16
N PHE A 421 17.57 1.44 -7.46
CA PHE A 421 16.51 2.44 -7.66
C PHE A 421 16.31 2.88 -9.12
N LEU A 422 17.41 3.03 -9.87
CA LEU A 422 17.40 3.46 -11.28
C LEU A 422 17.57 2.30 -12.28
N ASP A 423 17.49 1.05 -11.81
CA ASP A 423 17.41 -0.11 -12.70
C ASP A 423 15.99 -0.15 -13.29
N GLY A 424 15.85 0.51 -14.44
CA GLY A 424 14.58 0.55 -15.14
C GLY A 424 14.39 -0.64 -16.08
N TYR A 425 13.42 -0.49 -16.97
CA TYR A 425 12.82 -1.55 -17.78
C TYR A 425 13.78 -2.62 -18.37
N PRO A 426 14.86 -2.29 -19.10
CA PRO A 426 15.69 -3.31 -19.77
C PRO A 426 16.52 -4.17 -18.80
N ARG A 427 16.64 -3.77 -17.53
CA ARG A 427 17.39 -4.50 -16.49
C ARG A 427 16.51 -5.44 -15.66
N ASN A 428 15.20 -5.34 -15.81
CA ASN A 428 14.24 -6.08 -14.99
C ASN A 428 13.75 -7.33 -15.70
N TYR A 429 13.79 -8.47 -15.00
CA TYR A 429 13.15 -9.69 -15.50
C TYR A 429 11.62 -9.51 -15.54
N ARG A 430 11.06 -9.85 -16.69
CA ARG A 430 9.63 -9.80 -17.05
C ARG A 430 9.11 -11.22 -17.22
N ASN A 431 7.82 -11.42 -16.97
CA ASN A 431 7.15 -12.73 -16.99
C ASN A 431 6.09 -12.77 -18.10
N PRO A 432 6.47 -12.83 -19.39
CA PRO A 432 5.50 -12.88 -20.47
C PRO A 432 4.69 -14.18 -20.43
N TYR A 433 3.42 -14.10 -20.78
CA TYR A 433 2.50 -15.23 -20.75
C TYR A 433 1.48 -15.17 -21.89
N GLN A 434 0.92 -16.34 -22.20
CA GLN A 434 -0.19 -16.50 -23.13
C GLN A 434 -1.27 -17.32 -22.45
N PHE A 435 -2.50 -17.14 -22.90
CA PHE A 435 -3.62 -17.88 -22.33
C PHE A 435 -4.70 -18.15 -23.37
N ARG A 436 -5.40 -19.27 -23.17
CA ARG A 436 -6.66 -19.58 -23.83
C ARG A 436 -7.81 -19.36 -22.85
N ILE A 437 -8.89 -18.74 -23.30
CA ILE A 437 -10.07 -18.46 -22.49
C ILE A 437 -11.36 -18.96 -23.14
N GLU A 438 -12.24 -19.51 -22.30
CA GLU A 438 -13.62 -19.88 -22.62
C GLU A 438 -14.59 -19.27 -21.59
N GLY A 439 -15.83 -19.01 -21.99
CA GLY A 439 -16.88 -18.44 -21.13
C GLY A 439 -16.80 -16.93 -20.91
N ALA A 440 -15.75 -16.28 -21.42
CA ALA A 440 -15.59 -14.83 -21.48
C ALA A 440 -14.63 -14.44 -22.61
N VAL A 441 -14.64 -13.17 -22.99
CA VAL A 441 -13.67 -12.57 -23.91
C VAL A 441 -12.95 -11.41 -23.24
N PRO A 442 -11.66 -11.15 -23.53
CA PRO A 442 -10.98 -9.96 -23.04
C PRO A 442 -11.66 -8.69 -23.56
N TYR A 443 -11.79 -7.70 -22.69
CA TYR A 443 -12.40 -6.41 -23.01
C TYR A 443 -11.71 -5.73 -24.19
N GLY A 444 -12.50 -5.26 -25.16
CA GLY A 444 -12.04 -4.73 -26.44
C GLY A 444 -12.05 -5.76 -27.58
N HIS A 445 -12.28 -7.04 -27.28
CA HIS A 445 -12.36 -8.12 -28.26
C HIS A 445 -13.78 -8.71 -28.37
N GLU A 446 -14.74 -8.22 -27.59
CA GLU A 446 -16.15 -8.58 -27.73
C GLU A 446 -16.78 -8.02 -29.01
N ALA A 447 -17.76 -8.76 -29.55
CA ALA A 447 -18.49 -8.33 -30.74
C ALA A 447 -19.24 -7.01 -30.48
N GLY A 448 -19.10 -6.05 -31.39
CA GLY A 448 -19.73 -4.74 -31.25
C GLY A 448 -19.12 -3.84 -30.16
N HIS A 449 -17.90 -4.14 -29.68
CA HIS A 449 -17.20 -3.30 -28.72
C HIS A 449 -17.19 -1.83 -29.17
N THR A 450 -17.68 -0.96 -28.28
CA THR A 450 -17.60 0.48 -28.45
C THR A 450 -16.66 1.04 -27.39
N ARG A 451 -15.73 1.88 -27.84
CA ARG A 451 -14.76 2.50 -26.93
C ARG A 451 -15.47 3.53 -26.06
N PRO A 452 -15.27 3.48 -24.73
CA PRO A 452 -15.81 4.50 -23.85
C PRO A 452 -15.13 5.83 -24.18
N THR A 453 -15.85 6.95 -24.23
CA THR A 453 -15.30 8.24 -24.68
C THR A 453 -15.18 9.21 -23.50
N PRO A 454 -13.96 9.56 -23.05
CA PRO A 454 -13.75 10.58 -22.04
C PRO A 454 -14.21 11.97 -22.52
N THR A 455 -14.40 12.89 -21.57
CA THR A 455 -14.63 14.31 -21.88
C THR A 455 -13.30 15.06 -22.10
N GLY A 456 -13.32 16.20 -22.79
CA GLY A 456 -12.15 17.09 -22.90
C GLY A 456 -11.13 16.71 -23.99
N GLY A 457 -11.53 15.96 -25.00
CA GLY A 457 -10.64 15.54 -26.09
C GLY A 457 -11.34 14.72 -27.16
N ARG A 458 -10.56 13.99 -27.95
CA ARG A 458 -11.03 13.14 -29.05
C ARG A 458 -10.16 11.90 -29.22
N TRP A 459 -10.73 10.86 -29.81
CA TRP A 459 -9.94 9.75 -30.34
C TRP A 459 -9.26 10.16 -31.65
N HIS A 460 -7.96 9.93 -31.76
CA HIS A 460 -7.21 10.27 -32.97
C HIS A 460 -7.65 9.41 -34.15
N SER A 461 -7.82 9.99 -35.34
CA SER A 461 -8.27 9.26 -36.53
C SER A 461 -7.25 8.21 -36.99
N ASN A 462 -5.98 8.45 -36.72
CA ASN A 462 -4.88 7.54 -37.03
C ASN A 462 -4.36 6.87 -35.75
N GLY A 463 -4.71 5.60 -35.55
CA GLY A 463 -4.35 4.76 -34.41
C GLY A 463 -5.35 4.72 -33.25
N GLY A 464 -6.21 5.72 -33.11
CA GLY A 464 -7.32 5.67 -32.15
C GLY A 464 -6.97 5.99 -30.70
N GLY A 465 -5.80 6.55 -30.39
CA GLY A 465 -5.42 6.99 -29.05
C GLY A 465 -6.03 8.32 -28.62
N TRP A 466 -5.90 8.66 -27.34
CA TRP A 466 -6.54 9.84 -26.76
C TRP A 466 -5.76 11.12 -27.06
N VAL A 467 -6.45 12.16 -27.51
CA VAL A 467 -5.87 13.49 -27.73
C VAL A 467 -6.71 14.54 -27.02
N ASP A 468 -6.09 15.21 -26.03
CA ASP A 468 -6.68 16.36 -25.31
C ASP A 468 -7.07 17.47 -26.29
N SER A 469 -8.14 18.21 -25.99
CA SER A 469 -8.63 19.31 -26.85
C SER A 469 -7.60 20.43 -27.05
N ARG A 470 -6.64 20.56 -26.13
CA ARG A 470 -5.55 21.54 -26.18
C ARG A 470 -4.31 21.05 -26.94
N ALA A 471 -4.24 19.75 -27.24
CA ALA A 471 -3.09 19.16 -27.91
C ALA A 471 -3.17 19.34 -29.43
N ASN A 472 -2.02 19.60 -30.06
CA ASN A 472 -1.89 19.72 -31.52
C ASN A 472 -1.37 18.42 -32.12
N VAL A 473 -2.28 17.64 -32.71
CA VAL A 473 -1.97 16.34 -33.35
C VAL A 473 -2.72 16.25 -34.68
N PRO A 474 -2.01 16.40 -35.83
CA PRO A 474 -2.61 16.24 -37.15
C PRO A 474 -2.75 14.77 -37.52
N ALA A 475 -3.61 14.47 -38.49
CA ALA A 475 -3.92 13.10 -38.92
C ALA A 475 -2.68 12.30 -39.43
N SER A 476 -1.60 12.98 -39.83
CA SER A 476 -0.36 12.34 -40.26
C SER A 476 0.38 11.61 -39.12
N ALA A 477 0.25 12.09 -37.89
CA ALA A 477 0.82 11.43 -36.72
C ALA A 477 0.01 10.19 -36.34
N TYR A 478 0.64 9.19 -35.73
CA TYR A 478 -0.03 8.01 -35.20
C TYR A 478 -0.11 8.09 -33.68
N VAL A 479 -1.31 7.90 -33.11
CA VAL A 479 -1.51 7.74 -31.68
C VAL A 479 -2.26 6.45 -31.45
N GLY A 480 -1.61 5.43 -30.89
CA GLY A 480 -2.15 4.09 -30.73
C GLY A 480 -3.28 3.99 -29.71
N PRO A 481 -4.07 2.90 -29.71
CA PRO A 481 -5.36 2.83 -29.02
C PRO A 481 -5.33 3.06 -27.50
N ARG A 482 -4.18 2.81 -26.85
CA ARG A 482 -3.95 2.98 -25.42
C ARG A 482 -2.96 4.11 -25.09
N ALA A 483 -2.46 4.80 -26.11
CA ALA A 483 -1.56 5.94 -25.96
C ALA A 483 -2.34 7.25 -25.79
N ALA A 484 -1.69 8.27 -25.23
CA ALA A 484 -2.29 9.57 -24.99
C ALA A 484 -1.36 10.75 -25.32
N VAL A 485 -1.94 11.82 -25.85
CA VAL A 485 -1.32 13.15 -25.97
C VAL A 485 -2.16 14.13 -25.17
N TYR A 486 -1.56 14.79 -24.18
CA TYR A 486 -2.29 15.58 -23.20
C TYR A 486 -1.71 16.99 -23.01
N GLY A 487 -2.55 17.90 -22.52
CA GLY A 487 -2.19 19.31 -22.34
C GLY A 487 -1.87 20.00 -23.67
N ASN A 488 -1.02 21.02 -23.64
CA ASN A 488 -0.63 21.79 -24.83
C ASN A 488 0.49 21.10 -25.65
N SER A 489 0.57 19.77 -25.61
CA SER A 489 1.63 19.01 -26.27
C SER A 489 1.42 18.93 -27.78
N THR A 490 2.50 18.80 -28.55
CA THR A 490 2.47 18.70 -30.01
C THR A 490 3.05 17.37 -30.48
N VAL A 491 2.31 16.65 -31.32
CA VAL A 491 2.81 15.48 -32.04
C VAL A 491 2.57 15.68 -33.53
N SER A 492 3.59 15.66 -34.36
CA SER A 492 3.46 15.97 -35.80
C SER A 492 4.43 15.19 -36.70
N GLY A 493 4.34 15.37 -38.01
CA GLY A 493 5.11 14.59 -38.99
C GLY A 493 4.60 13.16 -39.07
N ASN A 494 5.52 12.20 -39.10
CA ASN A 494 5.28 10.75 -39.06
C ASN A 494 5.49 10.15 -37.67
N ALA A 495 5.52 10.98 -36.63
CA ALA A 495 5.75 10.53 -35.26
C ALA A 495 4.69 9.51 -34.82
N ARG A 496 5.11 8.53 -34.02
CA ARG A 496 4.25 7.44 -33.56
C ARG A 496 4.26 7.36 -32.04
N ILE A 497 3.08 7.44 -31.42
CA ILE A 497 2.88 7.21 -30.00
C ILE A 497 2.17 5.87 -29.84
N GLU A 498 2.78 4.89 -29.20
CA GLU A 498 2.36 3.49 -29.19
C GLU A 498 2.29 2.90 -27.78
N GLY A 499 1.70 1.71 -27.63
CA GLY A 499 1.55 1.06 -26.33
C GLY A 499 0.71 1.89 -25.36
N MET A 500 1.19 2.05 -24.13
CA MET A 500 0.64 2.90 -23.08
C MET A 500 1.37 4.25 -22.98
N ALA A 501 2.15 4.63 -23.99
CA ALA A 501 2.96 5.85 -23.95
C ALA A 501 2.11 7.11 -23.80
N TRP A 502 2.68 8.10 -23.12
CA TRP A 502 2.02 9.37 -22.85
C TRP A 502 2.93 10.56 -23.13
N VAL A 503 2.48 11.46 -23.99
CA VAL A 503 3.11 12.76 -24.23
C VAL A 503 2.34 13.83 -23.46
N ASN A 504 3.00 14.53 -22.54
CA ASN A 504 2.36 15.43 -21.58
C ASN A 504 3.10 16.76 -21.40
N SER A 505 2.45 17.69 -20.71
CA SER A 505 3.05 18.91 -20.15
C SER A 505 3.71 19.83 -21.19
N GLY A 506 3.21 19.84 -22.43
CA GLY A 506 3.73 20.71 -23.49
C GLY A 506 4.94 20.14 -24.24
N ALA A 507 5.20 18.83 -24.12
CA ALA A 507 6.23 18.16 -24.89
C ALA A 507 5.98 18.22 -26.41
N THR A 508 7.05 18.14 -27.18
CA THR A 508 7.02 18.14 -28.65
C THR A 508 7.63 16.85 -29.20
N VAL A 509 6.89 16.13 -30.04
CA VAL A 509 7.33 14.89 -30.71
C VAL A 509 7.07 15.00 -32.20
N THR A 510 8.12 15.01 -33.02
CA THR A 510 8.02 15.34 -34.45
C THR A 510 8.86 14.39 -35.32
N GLY A 511 8.85 14.60 -36.64
CA GLY A 511 9.66 13.80 -37.57
C GLY A 511 9.19 12.35 -37.61
N ASN A 512 10.10 11.39 -37.42
CA ASN A 512 9.81 9.96 -37.37
C ASN A 512 9.98 9.40 -35.95
N ALA A 513 9.92 10.25 -34.92
CA ALA A 513 10.14 9.82 -33.54
C ALA A 513 9.09 8.80 -33.09
N ILE A 514 9.52 7.79 -32.34
CA ILE A 514 8.65 6.74 -31.80
C ILE A 514 8.68 6.83 -30.28
N VAL A 515 7.51 6.97 -29.67
CA VAL A 515 7.32 6.90 -28.21
C VAL A 515 6.42 5.71 -27.94
N ARG A 516 6.89 4.68 -27.23
CA ARG A 516 6.19 3.40 -27.09
C ARG A 516 6.20 2.85 -25.66
N ASP A 517 5.64 1.67 -25.49
CA ASP A 517 5.62 0.92 -24.23
C ASP A 517 4.96 1.75 -23.10
N SER A 518 5.63 1.97 -21.97
CA SER A 518 5.13 2.71 -20.80
C SER A 518 5.82 4.08 -20.62
N ALA A 519 6.45 4.58 -21.68
CA ALA A 519 7.17 5.83 -21.67
C ALA A 519 6.26 7.03 -21.31
N LEU A 520 6.85 8.03 -20.67
CA LEU A 520 6.20 9.29 -20.33
C LEU A 520 7.08 10.46 -20.77
N VAL A 521 6.67 11.16 -21.84
CA VAL A 521 7.39 12.33 -22.34
C VAL A 521 6.84 13.57 -21.62
N GLN A 522 7.69 14.23 -20.85
CA GLN A 522 7.35 15.38 -20.02
C GLN A 522 7.65 16.73 -20.70
N GLY A 523 7.10 17.79 -20.13
CA GLY A 523 7.30 19.16 -20.59
C GLY A 523 8.79 19.53 -20.59
N GLY A 524 9.23 20.21 -21.65
CA GLY A 524 10.66 20.46 -21.91
C GLY A 524 11.32 19.43 -22.84
N ALA A 525 10.68 18.27 -23.06
CA ALA A 525 11.16 17.32 -24.04
C ALA A 525 10.83 17.74 -25.49
N ASN A 526 11.85 17.69 -26.34
CA ASN A 526 11.74 17.88 -27.79
C ASN A 526 12.37 16.67 -28.49
N LEU A 527 11.51 15.81 -29.04
CA LEU A 527 11.86 14.57 -29.72
C LEU A 527 11.64 14.75 -31.22
N SER A 528 12.64 14.41 -32.03
CA SER A 528 12.57 14.53 -33.49
C SER A 528 13.46 13.49 -34.18
N GLY A 529 13.44 13.46 -35.52
CA GLY A 529 14.24 12.52 -36.29
C GLY A 529 13.82 11.08 -36.04
N ASN A 530 14.78 10.18 -35.81
CA ASN A 530 14.56 8.74 -35.61
C ASN A 530 14.69 8.32 -34.13
N VAL A 531 14.46 9.23 -33.19
CA VAL A 531 14.54 8.89 -31.76
C VAL A 531 13.46 7.88 -31.37
N VAL A 532 13.83 6.89 -30.56
CA VAL A 532 12.92 5.91 -29.97
C VAL A 532 12.97 6.06 -28.46
N VAL A 533 11.82 6.32 -27.84
CA VAL A 533 11.63 6.34 -26.39
C VAL A 533 10.65 5.23 -26.03
N GLY A 534 11.01 4.32 -25.15
CA GLY A 534 10.22 3.13 -24.82
C GLY A 534 10.45 2.64 -23.40
N GLY A 535 10.14 1.37 -23.14
CA GLY A 535 10.17 0.75 -21.83
C GLY A 535 9.50 1.61 -20.76
N ASP A 536 10.29 2.05 -19.79
CA ASP A 536 9.85 2.95 -18.72
C ASP A 536 10.51 4.34 -18.76
N ALA A 537 11.11 4.72 -19.89
CA ALA A 537 11.78 6.01 -20.04
C ALA A 537 10.87 7.23 -19.80
N GLU A 538 11.45 8.29 -19.24
CA GLU A 538 10.73 9.52 -18.89
C GLU A 538 11.54 10.79 -19.21
N PRO A 539 11.74 11.13 -20.49
CA PRO A 539 12.49 12.33 -20.84
C PRO A 539 11.71 13.60 -20.52
N ALA A 540 12.37 14.57 -19.89
CA ALA A 540 11.90 15.94 -19.66
C ALA A 540 12.75 17.00 -20.40
N ILE A 541 13.69 16.55 -21.23
CA ILE A 541 14.64 17.39 -21.99
C ILE A 541 14.68 16.96 -23.45
N ALA A 542 15.24 17.80 -24.32
CA ALA A 542 15.48 17.46 -25.71
C ALA A 542 16.39 16.22 -25.84
N CYS A 543 16.08 15.35 -26.81
CA CYS A 543 16.83 14.12 -27.00
C CYS A 543 17.44 13.99 -28.39
N GLY A 544 18.74 13.66 -28.44
CA GLY A 544 19.42 13.30 -29.68
C GLY A 544 18.89 11.97 -30.23
N SER A 545 19.04 11.76 -31.54
CA SER A 545 18.64 10.51 -32.21
C SER A 545 19.32 9.31 -31.55
N GLY A 546 18.52 8.36 -31.09
CA GLY A 546 18.98 7.20 -30.31
C GLY A 546 17.79 6.38 -29.82
N THR A 547 18.06 5.33 -29.04
CA THR A 547 17.01 4.51 -28.40
C THR A 547 17.16 4.59 -26.89
N TYR A 548 16.07 4.95 -26.20
CA TYR A 548 16.01 5.12 -24.75
C TYR A 548 14.80 4.39 -24.16
N LEU A 549 15.05 3.31 -23.44
CA LEU A 549 14.04 2.41 -22.88
C LEU A 549 13.99 2.44 -21.34
N MET A 550 14.94 3.11 -20.69
CA MET A 550 15.08 3.12 -19.24
C MET A 550 14.81 4.49 -18.61
N PHE A 551 14.10 4.52 -17.49
CA PHE A 551 14.10 5.66 -16.57
C PHE A 551 15.48 5.82 -15.93
N ASN A 552 16.34 6.63 -16.54
CA ASN A 552 17.61 7.04 -15.95
C ASN A 552 17.88 8.52 -16.25
N PRO A 553 17.70 9.41 -15.26
CA PRO A 553 17.94 10.84 -15.45
C PRO A 553 19.41 11.15 -15.80
N ASP A 554 20.36 10.31 -15.37
CA ASP A 554 21.80 10.53 -15.56
C ASP A 554 22.31 10.05 -16.92
N ARG A 555 21.55 9.19 -17.61
CA ARG A 555 21.99 8.65 -18.91
C ARG A 555 22.17 9.77 -19.94
N GLY A 556 21.42 10.86 -19.80
CA GLY A 556 21.35 11.97 -20.74
C GLY A 556 20.79 11.50 -22.08
N CYS A 557 20.01 12.36 -22.76
CA CYS A 557 19.56 12.04 -24.10
C CYS A 557 20.65 12.30 -25.16
N ASN A 558 21.77 11.61 -25.01
CA ASN A 558 23.06 11.88 -25.65
C ASN A 558 23.29 11.21 -27.03
N GLY A 559 22.28 10.54 -27.57
CA GLY A 559 22.35 9.82 -28.85
C GLY A 559 22.95 8.41 -28.77
N ALA A 560 23.07 7.84 -27.56
CA ALA A 560 23.57 6.48 -27.40
C ALA A 560 22.68 5.41 -28.07
N GLY A 561 23.31 4.30 -28.46
CA GLY A 561 22.63 3.10 -28.95
C GLY A 561 21.73 2.45 -27.89
N GLY A 562 20.81 1.59 -28.35
CA GLY A 562 19.77 0.98 -27.51
C GLY A 562 20.30 0.07 -26.40
N GLU A 563 19.51 -0.07 -25.35
CA GLU A 563 19.84 -0.91 -24.19
C GLU A 563 19.61 -2.39 -24.47
N ALA A 564 20.59 -3.21 -24.09
CA ALA A 564 20.43 -4.65 -24.05
C ALA A 564 19.39 -5.04 -22.98
N ASP A 565 18.37 -5.76 -23.41
CA ASP A 565 17.32 -6.29 -22.55
C ASP A 565 17.77 -7.62 -21.93
N VAL A 566 17.57 -7.78 -20.63
CA VAL A 566 17.90 -9.03 -19.91
C VAL A 566 16.96 -10.18 -20.25
N ASN A 567 15.80 -9.88 -20.83
CA ASN A 567 14.79 -10.89 -21.16
C ASN A 567 15.11 -11.52 -22.52
N PRO A 568 15.25 -12.87 -22.59
CA PRO A 568 15.49 -13.53 -23.86
C PRO A 568 14.24 -13.46 -24.76
N ALA A 569 14.47 -13.45 -26.07
CA ALA A 569 13.39 -13.62 -27.04
C ALA A 569 12.69 -14.97 -26.83
N HIS A 570 11.38 -15.00 -27.00
CA HIS A 570 10.57 -16.21 -26.89
C HIS A 570 9.58 -16.31 -28.05
N GLY A 571 9.15 -17.55 -28.35
CA GLY A 571 8.18 -17.82 -29.39
C GLY A 571 6.73 -17.59 -28.96
N THR A 572 5.81 -18.09 -29.78
CA THR A 572 4.37 -18.13 -29.49
C THR A 572 3.96 -19.59 -29.26
N PHE A 573 3.16 -19.85 -28.23
CA PHE A 573 2.59 -21.18 -28.01
C PHE A 573 1.57 -21.49 -29.10
N THR A 574 1.39 -22.75 -29.46
CA THR A 574 0.34 -23.14 -30.40
C THR A 574 -1.03 -23.17 -29.69
N ASP A 575 -2.12 -23.14 -30.46
CA ASP A 575 -3.46 -23.32 -29.88
C ASP A 575 -3.63 -24.67 -29.18
N ALA A 576 -2.85 -25.68 -29.59
CA ALA A 576 -2.81 -27.00 -28.98
C ALA A 576 -2.06 -26.99 -27.63
N ASP A 577 -0.97 -26.24 -27.52
CA ASP A 577 -0.24 -26.06 -26.25
C ASP A 577 -1.12 -25.45 -25.14
N LEU A 578 -2.06 -24.60 -25.54
CA LEU A 578 -3.01 -23.91 -24.66
C LEU A 578 -4.41 -24.52 -24.69
N ALA A 579 -4.59 -25.72 -25.27
CA ALA A 579 -5.90 -26.34 -25.33
C ALA A 579 -6.49 -26.56 -23.92
N LEU A 580 -7.75 -26.17 -23.76
CA LEU A 580 -8.52 -26.45 -22.55
C LEU A 580 -8.89 -27.94 -22.57
N GLY A 581 -8.18 -28.76 -21.79
CA GLY A 581 -8.45 -30.20 -21.73
C GLY A 581 -9.90 -30.51 -21.33
N SER A 582 -10.41 -31.66 -21.82
CA SER A 582 -11.73 -32.22 -21.47
C SER A 582 -11.79 -32.83 -20.05
N GLY A 583 -10.82 -32.55 -19.18
CA GLY A 583 -10.74 -33.08 -17.82
C GLY A 583 -11.89 -32.57 -16.93
N PRO A 584 -12.34 -33.37 -15.95
CA PRO A 584 -13.45 -32.99 -15.10
C PRO A 584 -13.13 -31.69 -14.37
N SER A 585 -14.12 -30.81 -14.33
CA SER A 585 -14.13 -29.65 -13.44
C SER A 585 -13.70 -30.10 -12.04
N PRO A 586 -12.67 -29.51 -11.40
CA PRO A 586 -12.49 -29.71 -9.97
C PRO A 586 -13.80 -29.29 -9.31
N SER A 587 -14.45 -30.27 -8.69
CA SER A 587 -15.74 -30.14 -8.01
C SER A 587 -15.75 -28.88 -7.15
N PRO A 588 -16.85 -28.09 -7.13
CA PRO A 588 -16.96 -26.97 -6.22
C PRO A 588 -16.65 -27.47 -4.80
N SER A 589 -15.66 -26.85 -4.16
CA SER A 589 -15.46 -26.98 -2.72
C SER A 589 -16.81 -26.71 -2.05
N PRO A 590 -17.27 -27.55 -1.10
CA PRO A 590 -18.64 -27.55 -0.65
C PRO A 590 -19.00 -26.18 -0.06
N SER A 591 -19.89 -25.49 -0.75
CA SER A 591 -20.71 -24.46 -0.13
C SER A 591 -21.64 -25.18 0.85
N PRO A 592 -21.70 -24.82 2.14
CA PRO A 592 -22.67 -25.42 3.04
C PRO A 592 -24.08 -25.16 2.51
N SER A 593 -24.77 -26.27 2.17
CA SER A 593 -26.13 -26.27 1.66
C SER A 593 -27.14 -25.86 2.76
N PRO A 594 -28.30 -25.28 2.39
CA PRO A 594 -29.31 -24.74 3.30
C PRO A 594 -30.29 -25.82 3.79
N SER A 595 -31.05 -25.53 4.85
CA SER A 595 -32.19 -26.34 5.31
C SER A 595 -33.35 -25.42 5.73
N PRO A 596 -34.62 -25.88 5.71
CA PRO A 596 -35.54 -25.77 4.58
C PRO A 596 -36.67 -24.76 4.80
N SER A 597 -37.36 -24.41 3.71
CA SER A 597 -38.53 -23.51 3.64
C SER A 597 -39.85 -24.27 3.77
N PRO A 598 -40.91 -23.65 4.34
CA PRO A 598 -42.29 -23.89 3.91
C PRO A 598 -42.82 -22.74 3.04
N SER A 599 -43.66 -23.10 2.06
CA SER A 599 -44.42 -22.26 1.10
C SER A 599 -45.94 -22.45 1.37
N PRO A 600 -46.92 -21.74 0.74
CA PRO A 600 -46.90 -20.52 -0.11
C PRO A 600 -48.01 -19.44 0.19
N SER A 601 -47.92 -18.30 -0.55
CA SER A 601 -49.00 -17.39 -1.06
C SER A 601 -49.53 -16.22 -0.18
N PRO A 602 -50.09 -15.11 -0.74
CA PRO A 602 -49.82 -14.35 -1.99
C PRO A 602 -49.53 -12.83 -1.75
N SER A 603 -49.14 -12.10 -2.80
CA SER A 603 -49.04 -10.63 -2.88
C SER A 603 -50.42 -10.01 -3.20
N PRO A 604 -50.80 -8.77 -2.75
CA PRO A 604 -50.37 -7.52 -3.44
C PRO A 604 -50.12 -6.26 -2.56
N SER A 605 -49.22 -5.37 -3.05
CA SER A 605 -49.14 -3.87 -3.09
C SER A 605 -49.90 -2.94 -2.09
N PRO A 606 -49.57 -1.63 -1.94
CA PRO A 606 -48.30 -0.88 -1.85
C PRO A 606 -48.18 0.01 -0.55
N SER A 607 -46.98 0.58 -0.32
CA SER A 607 -46.56 1.73 0.53
C SER A 607 -47.56 2.38 1.53
N PRO A 608 -47.12 2.69 2.78
CA PRO A 608 -46.48 3.98 3.01
C PRO A 608 -45.22 3.92 3.91
N SER A 609 -44.36 4.92 3.72
CA SER A 609 -43.17 5.24 4.52
C SER A 609 -43.48 5.36 6.02
N PRO A 610 -42.61 4.85 6.91
CA PRO A 610 -42.49 5.41 8.25
C PRO A 610 -41.05 5.85 8.62
N SER A 611 -41.03 6.93 9.40
CA SER A 611 -39.96 7.54 10.19
C SER A 611 -38.99 6.58 10.90
N PRO A 612 -37.78 7.05 11.28
CA PRO A 612 -36.70 6.21 11.81
C PRO A 612 -37.09 5.59 13.15
N SER A 613 -37.27 4.27 13.17
CA SER A 613 -37.31 3.47 14.40
C SER A 613 -35.92 2.92 14.68
N GLY A 614 -35.46 3.04 15.92
CA GLY A 614 -34.15 2.58 16.37
C GLY A 614 -33.98 1.09 16.10
N GLY A 615 -32.94 0.73 15.34
CA GLY A 615 -32.65 -0.65 15.00
C GLY A 615 -32.34 -1.49 16.24
N ALA A 616 -32.60 -2.80 16.14
CA ALA A 616 -32.31 -3.75 17.19
C ALA A 616 -30.82 -3.68 17.60
N ARG A 617 -30.56 -3.43 18.88
CA ARG A 617 -29.20 -3.44 19.45
C ARG A 617 -28.66 -4.86 19.41
N THR A 618 -27.69 -5.08 18.55
CA THR A 618 -27.06 -6.39 18.33
C THR A 618 -25.54 -6.22 18.38
N CYS A 619 -24.83 -7.30 18.72
CA CYS A 619 -23.37 -7.33 18.62
C CYS A 619 -22.89 -8.72 18.17
N SER A 620 -21.68 -8.76 17.64
CA SER A 620 -20.95 -9.99 17.30
C SER A 620 -19.58 -9.97 17.97
N ALA A 621 -19.02 -11.13 18.28
CA ALA A 621 -17.67 -11.23 18.83
C ALA A 621 -16.83 -12.24 18.04
N SER A 622 -15.55 -11.93 17.81
CA SER A 622 -14.57 -12.82 17.20
C SER A 622 -13.41 -13.07 18.15
N TYR A 623 -12.84 -14.28 18.12
CA TYR A 623 -11.77 -14.73 19.01
C TYR A 623 -10.57 -15.18 18.19
N VAL A 624 -9.38 -14.77 18.60
CA VAL A 624 -8.12 -15.19 17.98
C VAL A 624 -7.12 -15.55 19.08
N ILE A 625 -6.38 -16.65 18.87
CA ILE A 625 -5.19 -16.96 19.68
C ILE A 625 -4.03 -16.18 19.07
N THR A 626 -3.49 -15.20 19.80
CA THR A 626 -2.44 -14.30 19.28
C THR A 626 -1.03 -14.73 19.67
N GLY A 627 -0.91 -15.66 20.62
CA GLY A 627 0.35 -16.34 20.96
C GLY A 627 0.10 -17.60 21.79
N ALA A 628 1.01 -18.58 21.72
CA ALA A 628 0.95 -19.80 22.52
C ALA A 628 2.35 -20.23 22.95
N TRP A 629 2.45 -20.81 24.15
CA TRP A 629 3.68 -21.37 24.72
C TRP A 629 3.35 -22.68 25.46
N GLN A 630 4.38 -23.34 25.98
CA GLN A 630 4.18 -24.59 26.71
C GLN A 630 3.27 -24.38 27.93
N GLY A 631 2.07 -24.94 27.89
CA GLY A 631 1.07 -24.88 28.97
C GLY A 631 0.17 -23.64 28.98
N GLY A 632 0.36 -22.67 28.07
CA GLY A 632 -0.45 -21.45 28.06
C GLY A 632 -0.56 -20.75 26.72
N PHE A 633 -1.48 -19.80 26.62
CA PHE A 633 -1.73 -19.01 25.41
C PHE A 633 -2.34 -17.64 25.74
N GLN A 634 -2.24 -16.73 24.78
CA GLN A 634 -2.94 -15.45 24.77
C GLN A 634 -4.09 -15.49 23.77
N GLY A 635 -5.27 -15.07 24.21
CA GLY A 635 -6.43 -14.88 23.35
C GLY A 635 -6.89 -13.42 23.34
N ASP A 636 -7.25 -12.93 22.16
CA ASP A 636 -7.84 -11.61 21.97
C ASP A 636 -9.25 -11.77 21.38
N VAL A 637 -10.19 -10.98 21.90
CA VAL A 637 -11.60 -10.97 21.48
C VAL A 637 -11.99 -9.57 21.03
N THR A 638 -12.53 -9.48 19.81
CA THR A 638 -13.07 -8.24 19.25
C THR A 638 -14.59 -8.29 19.26
N VAL A 639 -15.22 -7.32 19.90
CA VAL A 639 -16.67 -7.10 19.91
C VAL A 639 -17.02 -6.02 18.92
N ARG A 640 -18.03 -6.28 18.08
CA ARG A 640 -18.53 -5.33 17.08
C ARG A 640 -20.02 -5.06 17.30
N ALA A 641 -20.39 -3.79 17.37
CA ALA A 641 -21.79 -3.38 17.35
C ALA A 641 -22.39 -3.63 15.96
N GLY A 642 -23.67 -4.03 15.93
CA GLY A 642 -24.44 -4.20 14.71
C GLY A 642 -24.75 -2.85 14.02
N SER A 643 -25.88 -2.78 13.33
CA SER A 643 -26.30 -1.57 12.61
C SER A 643 -26.81 -0.43 13.52
N SER A 644 -26.82 -0.61 14.83
CA SER A 644 -27.25 0.40 15.82
C SER A 644 -26.20 0.54 16.91
N ALA A 645 -26.09 1.75 17.47
CA ALA A 645 -25.21 2.01 18.60
C ALA A 645 -25.66 1.19 19.82
N ILE A 646 -24.69 0.70 20.59
CA ILE A 646 -24.89 -0.08 21.82
C ILE A 646 -24.22 0.65 22.98
N THR A 647 -24.77 0.50 24.17
CA THR A 647 -24.26 1.14 25.39
C THR A 647 -23.43 0.21 26.26
N GLY A 648 -23.52 -1.09 25.99
CA GLY A 648 -22.70 -2.13 26.59
C GLY A 648 -22.76 -3.43 25.81
N TRP A 649 -21.84 -4.32 26.12
CA TRP A 649 -21.74 -5.63 25.52
C TRP A 649 -21.34 -6.69 26.54
N THR A 650 -21.78 -7.92 26.30
CA THR A 650 -21.41 -9.09 27.09
C THR A 650 -21.17 -10.25 26.15
N VAL A 651 -19.99 -10.86 26.25
CA VAL A 651 -19.56 -11.99 25.42
C VAL A 651 -19.46 -13.23 26.29
N THR A 652 -19.99 -14.35 25.80
CA THR A 652 -19.92 -15.64 26.49
C THR A 652 -19.39 -16.73 25.57
N TRP A 653 -18.63 -17.67 26.14
CA TRP A 653 -18.18 -18.88 25.44
C TRP A 653 -17.93 -20.01 26.44
N THR A 654 -17.75 -21.23 25.92
CA THR A 654 -17.40 -22.41 26.73
C THR A 654 -16.17 -23.09 26.16
N TYR A 655 -15.21 -23.40 27.02
CA TYR A 655 -13.99 -24.12 26.67
C TYR A 655 -14.22 -25.63 26.59
N ALA A 656 -13.70 -26.26 25.53
CA ALA A 656 -13.90 -27.69 25.27
C ALA A 656 -12.76 -28.58 25.81
N ASN A 657 -11.60 -28.02 26.16
CA ASN A 657 -10.38 -28.79 26.44
C ASN A 657 -9.73 -28.39 27.78
N GLY A 658 -10.55 -27.99 28.76
CA GLY A 658 -10.08 -27.67 30.12
C GLY A 658 -9.22 -26.40 30.22
N GLN A 659 -9.33 -25.48 29.25
CA GLN A 659 -8.63 -24.21 29.32
C GLN A 659 -9.11 -23.36 30.51
N ALA A 660 -8.19 -22.66 31.16
CA ALA A 660 -8.49 -21.84 32.33
C ALA A 660 -7.81 -20.46 32.22
N ILE A 661 -8.61 -19.40 32.28
CA ILE A 661 -8.11 -18.02 32.19
C ILE A 661 -7.42 -17.62 33.49
N THR A 662 -6.21 -17.08 33.36
CA THR A 662 -5.35 -16.70 34.50
C THR A 662 -5.26 -15.19 34.67
N GLN A 663 -5.39 -14.41 33.59
CA GLN A 663 -5.35 -12.96 33.61
C GLN A 663 -6.17 -12.39 32.45
N SER A 664 -6.80 -11.23 32.64
CA SER A 664 -7.50 -10.51 31.56
C SER A 664 -7.29 -9.01 31.66
N TRP A 665 -7.48 -8.30 30.56
CA TRP A 665 -7.47 -6.83 30.50
C TRP A 665 -8.58 -6.33 29.57
N ASN A 666 -8.99 -5.07 29.75
CA ASN A 666 -10.04 -4.39 28.97
C ASN A 666 -11.43 -5.06 28.98
N ALA A 667 -11.68 -6.01 29.89
CA ALA A 667 -13.00 -6.57 30.16
C ALA A 667 -13.10 -7.04 31.62
N ALA A 668 -14.31 -7.00 32.17
CA ALA A 668 -14.65 -7.68 33.42
C ALA A 668 -14.99 -9.14 33.10
N LEU A 669 -14.07 -10.06 33.37
CA LEU A 669 -14.18 -11.46 33.00
C LEU A 669 -14.40 -12.35 34.22
N THR A 670 -15.37 -13.25 34.14
CA THR A 670 -15.66 -14.27 35.15
C THR A 670 -15.73 -15.65 34.49
N SER A 671 -15.32 -16.68 35.23
CA SER A 671 -15.40 -18.08 34.78
C SER A 671 -16.07 -18.95 35.83
N SER A 672 -16.89 -19.90 35.37
CA SER A 672 -17.54 -20.93 36.20
C SER A 672 -17.45 -22.26 35.47
N GLY A 673 -16.61 -23.16 35.98
CA GLY A 673 -16.23 -24.37 35.24
C GLY A 673 -15.61 -24.02 33.90
N ALA A 674 -16.15 -24.58 32.81
CA ALA A 674 -15.69 -24.33 31.45
C ALA A 674 -16.29 -23.07 30.80
N SER A 675 -17.30 -22.45 31.41
CA SER A 675 -18.00 -21.30 30.84
C SER A 675 -17.36 -19.99 31.27
N VAL A 676 -17.19 -19.08 30.31
CA VAL A 676 -16.58 -17.76 30.50
C VAL A 676 -17.58 -16.68 30.08
N THR A 677 -17.68 -15.63 30.90
CA THR A 677 -18.46 -14.42 30.61
C THR A 677 -17.57 -13.19 30.73
N ALA A 678 -17.48 -12.39 29.68
CA ALA A 678 -16.74 -11.14 29.62
C ALA A 678 -17.69 -9.96 29.35
N GLY A 679 -17.73 -9.00 30.27
CA GLY A 679 -18.46 -7.74 30.13
C GLY A 679 -17.55 -6.55 29.84
N ASN A 680 -18.10 -5.53 29.19
CA ASN A 680 -17.41 -4.25 29.01
C ASN A 680 -17.06 -3.58 30.35
N LEU A 681 -16.04 -2.73 30.32
CA LEU A 681 -15.76 -1.73 31.35
C LEU A 681 -16.46 -0.41 31.01
N ASP A 682 -16.49 0.54 31.93
CA ASP A 682 -17.22 1.81 31.78
C ASP A 682 -16.79 2.62 30.54
N TRP A 683 -15.52 2.51 30.14
CA TRP A 683 -14.94 3.28 29.04
C TRP A 683 -15.04 2.62 27.65
N ASN A 684 -15.39 1.33 27.55
CA ASN A 684 -15.44 0.60 26.27
C ASN A 684 -16.78 -0.09 25.98
N GLY A 685 -17.83 0.21 26.75
CA GLY A 685 -19.18 -0.30 26.51
C GLY A 685 -19.93 0.40 25.38
N SER A 686 -19.75 1.72 25.27
CA SER A 686 -20.46 2.54 24.28
C SER A 686 -19.79 2.44 22.92
N LEU A 687 -20.45 1.78 21.97
CA LEU A 687 -19.97 1.61 20.61
C LEU A 687 -21.00 2.15 19.63
N GLY A 688 -20.57 3.04 18.74
CA GLY A 688 -21.38 3.46 17.58
C GLY A 688 -21.71 2.27 16.66
N ALA A 689 -22.68 2.44 15.77
CA ALA A 689 -23.04 1.40 14.79
C ALA A 689 -21.80 0.94 14.00
N GLY A 690 -21.55 -0.37 13.96
CA GLY A 690 -20.37 -0.96 13.30
C GLY A 690 -19.03 -0.75 13.99
N ALA A 691 -18.97 0.02 15.09
CA ALA A 691 -17.74 0.25 15.87
C ALA A 691 -17.36 -1.00 16.70
N THR A 692 -16.11 -1.04 17.15
CA THR A 692 -15.56 -2.21 17.83
C THR A 692 -14.86 -1.85 19.14
N ALA A 693 -14.91 -2.79 20.10
CA ALA A 693 -14.05 -2.84 21.28
C ALA A 693 -13.25 -4.15 21.24
N ALA A 694 -12.08 -4.18 21.88
CA ALA A 694 -11.31 -5.40 22.02
C ALA A 694 -10.83 -5.59 23.47
N PHE A 695 -10.76 -6.84 23.88
CA PHE A 695 -10.18 -7.25 25.15
C PHE A 695 -9.32 -8.50 24.96
N GLY A 696 -8.41 -8.74 25.89
CA GLY A 696 -7.51 -9.88 25.82
C GLY A 696 -7.34 -10.57 27.16
N PHE A 697 -6.79 -11.78 27.12
CA PHE A 697 -6.56 -12.59 28.30
C PHE A 697 -5.41 -13.58 28.08
N LEU A 698 -4.81 -14.02 29.18
CA LEU A 698 -3.91 -15.18 29.23
C LEU A 698 -4.68 -16.36 29.83
N ALA A 699 -4.43 -17.56 29.29
CA ALA A 699 -5.05 -18.78 29.76
C ALA A 699 -4.09 -19.97 29.68
N ASN A 700 -4.29 -20.93 30.57
CA ASN A 700 -3.63 -22.23 30.49
C ASN A 700 -4.39 -23.13 29.51
N ALA A 701 -3.67 -23.99 28.80
CA ALA A 701 -4.25 -25.02 27.93
C ALA A 701 -3.45 -26.32 28.00
N GLY A 702 -4.14 -27.45 27.81
CA GLY A 702 -3.53 -28.76 27.61
C GLY A 702 -2.99 -28.95 26.18
N ALA A 703 -2.76 -30.20 25.78
CA ALA A 703 -2.22 -30.53 24.46
C ALA A 703 -3.12 -30.12 23.28
N THR A 704 -4.42 -29.95 23.52
CA THR A 704 -5.40 -29.50 22.51
C THR A 704 -6.01 -28.18 22.97
N ASN A 705 -6.04 -27.19 22.06
CA ASN A 705 -6.58 -25.86 22.34
C ASN A 705 -7.46 -25.37 21.17
N SER A 706 -8.70 -25.86 21.09
CA SER A 706 -9.64 -25.42 20.07
C SER A 706 -10.24 -24.05 20.39
N VAL A 707 -10.37 -23.19 19.37
CA VAL A 707 -11.05 -21.89 19.47
C VAL A 707 -12.55 -22.10 19.73
N PRO A 708 -13.14 -21.49 20.77
CA PRO A 708 -14.55 -21.65 21.09
C PRO A 708 -15.45 -20.77 20.21
N ALA A 709 -16.72 -21.17 20.06
CA ALA A 709 -17.74 -20.29 19.51
C ALA A 709 -18.21 -19.27 20.56
N LEU A 710 -18.42 -18.02 20.13
CA LEU A 710 -18.79 -16.91 21.02
C LEU A 710 -20.24 -16.48 20.77
N THR A 711 -20.91 -16.10 21.84
CA THR A 711 -22.21 -15.40 21.80
C THR A 711 -22.02 -13.99 22.34
N CYS A 712 -22.61 -12.98 21.68
CA CYS A 712 -22.56 -11.59 22.11
C CYS A 712 -23.97 -11.04 22.35
N THR A 713 -24.16 -10.35 23.47
CA THR A 713 -25.41 -9.66 23.82
C THR A 713 -25.14 -8.17 24.04
N ALA A 714 -25.92 -7.32 23.36
CA ALA A 714 -25.81 -5.86 23.45
C ALA A 714 -26.88 -5.27 24.38
N ARG A 715 -26.60 -4.10 24.98
CA ARG A 715 -27.55 -3.33 25.81
C ARG A 715 -27.82 -1.93 25.27
#